data_AF-F8F5J4-F1
#
_entry.id   AF-F8F5J4-F1
#
_cell.length_a   1.000
_cell.length_b   1.000
_cell.length_c   1.000
_cell.angle_alpha   90.00
_cell.angle_beta   90.00
_cell.angle_gamma   90.00
#
_symmetry.space_group_name_H-M   'P 1'
#
loop_
_entity.id
_entity.type
_entity.pdbx_description
1 polymer ?
#
loop_
_entity_poly.entity_id
_entity_poly.type
_entity_poly.pdbx_seq_one_letter_code
_entity_poly.pdbx_strand_id
1 'polypeptide(L)'
;MKKIWNKSLLYALAVTTALGSIALPSSARAGKEGVFLANDTYFTLERVSVASGSSSLMQFTLKLHNGSSSVIDFNRYGVRVLDAAGNRYPARLTGKLSARVQPGADQEFPFYSELGNLPSAEGLKVDLFEWNGSGTDGIRDIGALNASVDVPAAAEPGTQAVISLQDADTSLDSEGFVTVKRGDAYETVESGKRYLYVDLAFKNDSGSDLTLPSALQYRLRDAQGYSYEGSLLTGDSSVLPPGGTVVRTVRMLAPTVEAAASGAMSLQLWTDASGDEEVLASLPVAGASAATALGGERALTGSNEGLTLVAEKAAAAPQDDETLVQTTITVRNDTDSVLALPDLTGTYQFGYSASEEATLVRTTSESYVQPKSSVTLQYSALLPEGIDPESANLVVRAQTGTASSTSGTSGTSSSSGTTSGTSTSSGTTASTGTSSSTGTGTSTASTSSSSSTSSTSTTTKATTSSTVSVDRPVMIASLKGITRQANTLQTAKAYTLGEVMPLEATSSIASKLTTTLVELHEHESEEFGYRTAIAKIKLTNNGTTAVSLPDVGLELLASSGLSYPGTRQTTTASTIAPGTSYVVSYSFLLADDAGEEETYALQVTDAKAAAPAKLTLGTYQVAFQKDDTSSDKISFYPFEVGFDWYTGGWLYSSGDYSYVLNMSLTVERKDNVIIDSGFSGIEFALVDSTGRVLSTSTGTFMGTQKLNSGKHKITFTDIQSEQIESGTSIHVYETVTTPEGTAKRLVKILK
;
A
#
# COMPACT_ATOMS: atom_id res chain seq x y z
N MET A 1 -26.27 21.69 -52.32
CA MET A 1 -26.35 23.05 -52.88
C MET A 1 -24.94 23.61 -53.06
N LYS A 2 -24.67 24.02 -54.30
CA LYS A 2 -23.52 24.73 -54.90
C LYS A 2 -22.39 25.29 -54.00
N LYS A 3 -21.17 24.80 -54.27
CA LYS A 3 -19.90 25.57 -54.35
C LYS A 3 -20.12 26.91 -55.05
N ILE A 4 -19.32 27.93 -54.74
CA ILE A 4 -18.59 28.71 -55.76
C ILE A 4 -17.44 29.47 -55.08
N TRP A 5 -16.31 29.34 -55.75
CA TRP A 5 -15.00 29.95 -55.54
C TRP A 5 -14.88 31.15 -56.49
N ASN A 6 -13.83 31.95 -56.33
CA ASN A 6 -13.11 32.72 -57.37
C ASN A 6 -13.39 34.22 -57.63
N LYS A 7 -12.28 34.96 -57.46
CA LYS A 7 -11.53 35.80 -58.44
C LYS A 7 -11.72 37.32 -58.45
N SER A 8 -10.63 37.98 -58.04
CA SER A 8 -9.77 38.91 -58.80
C SER A 8 -10.38 40.13 -59.53
N LEU A 9 -9.95 41.33 -59.11
CA LEU A 9 -9.50 42.46 -59.95
C LEU A 9 -8.80 43.48 -59.02
N LEU A 10 -7.48 43.67 -58.99
CA LEU A 10 -6.59 44.34 -59.96
C LEU A 10 -7.09 45.73 -60.40
N TYR A 11 -6.67 46.77 -59.67
CA TYR A 11 -6.35 48.07 -60.24
C TYR A 11 -5.03 48.56 -59.64
N ALA A 12 -4.04 48.70 -60.52
CA ALA A 12 -2.80 49.38 -60.28
C ALA A 12 -3.00 50.87 -60.58
N LEU A 13 -2.52 51.75 -59.68
CA LEU A 13 -1.97 53.03 -60.08
C LEU A 13 -0.77 53.33 -59.19
N ALA A 14 0.40 53.30 -59.80
CA ALA A 14 1.64 53.83 -59.26
C ALA A 14 1.54 55.36 -59.19
N VAL A 15 2.28 55.99 -58.27
CA VAL A 15 3.27 57.05 -58.54
C VAL A 15 3.82 57.65 -57.21
N THR A 16 5.15 57.77 -57.19
CA THR A 16 6.03 58.64 -56.37
C THR A 16 6.34 58.35 -54.90
N THR A 17 7.49 57.70 -54.74
CA THR A 17 8.64 58.05 -53.88
C THR A 17 8.63 59.41 -53.15
N ALA A 18 8.75 59.36 -51.82
CA ALA A 18 9.52 60.33 -51.03
C ALA A 18 10.01 59.68 -49.73
N LEU A 19 11.26 59.98 -49.38
CA LEU A 19 12.04 59.43 -48.27
C LEU A 19 11.42 59.67 -46.89
N GLY A 20 11.58 58.68 -46.00
CA GLY A 20 11.30 58.81 -44.58
C GLY A 20 11.45 57.48 -43.87
N SER A 21 12.67 57.15 -43.43
CA SER A 21 12.93 56.08 -42.47
C SER A 21 12.28 56.43 -41.13
N ILE A 22 10.99 56.12 -41.01
CA ILE A 22 10.29 56.08 -39.73
C ILE A 22 10.68 54.74 -39.10
N ALA A 23 11.58 54.81 -38.12
CA ALA A 23 11.76 53.74 -37.16
C ALA A 23 10.38 53.45 -36.55
N LEU A 24 9.83 52.27 -36.85
CA LEU A 24 8.69 51.73 -36.12
C LEU A 24 9.09 51.69 -34.65
N PRO A 25 8.29 52.24 -33.71
CA PRO A 25 8.54 51.98 -32.30
C PRO A 25 8.45 50.48 -32.11
N SER A 26 9.59 49.90 -31.75
CA SER A 26 9.70 48.52 -31.29
C SER A 26 8.62 48.28 -30.24
N SER A 27 7.82 47.26 -30.50
CA SER A 27 6.77 46.73 -29.66
C SER A 27 7.15 46.82 -28.18
N ALA A 28 6.32 47.51 -27.40
CA ALA A 28 6.40 47.52 -25.95
C ALA A 28 6.43 46.07 -25.44
N ARG A 29 7.57 45.66 -24.88
CA ARG A 29 7.58 44.55 -23.95
C ARG A 29 6.78 45.05 -22.74
N ALA A 30 5.72 44.35 -22.38
CA ALA A 30 5.08 44.54 -21.08
C ALA A 30 6.12 44.20 -20.00
N GLY A 31 6.89 45.21 -19.59
CA GLY A 31 7.82 45.11 -18.47
C GLY A 31 7.04 44.99 -17.18
N LYS A 32 7.64 44.33 -16.18
CA LYS A 32 7.13 44.33 -14.81
C LYS A 32 6.90 45.76 -14.33
N GLU A 33 5.93 45.96 -13.42
CA GLU A 33 5.67 47.26 -12.81
C GLU A 33 6.97 47.83 -12.21
N GLY A 34 7.26 49.09 -12.50
CA GLY A 34 8.51 49.74 -12.12
C GLY A 34 8.31 51.19 -11.70
N VAL A 35 9.09 51.63 -10.72
CA VAL A 35 9.19 53.04 -10.30
C VAL A 35 10.44 53.63 -10.96
N PHE A 36 10.24 54.53 -11.92
CA PHE A 36 11.31 55.07 -12.76
C PHE A 36 11.89 56.35 -12.16
N LEU A 37 13.21 56.34 -11.92
CA LEU A 37 13.99 57.53 -11.58
C LEU A 37 14.35 58.35 -12.83
N ALA A 38 14.57 57.64 -13.95
CA ALA A 38 14.80 58.17 -15.29
C ALA A 38 14.35 57.13 -16.34
N ASN A 39 14.48 57.45 -17.64
CA ASN A 39 14.01 56.58 -18.73
C ASN A 39 14.59 55.14 -18.71
N ASP A 40 15.83 54.98 -18.22
CA ASP A 40 16.56 53.71 -18.18
C ASP A 40 16.94 53.26 -16.75
N THR A 41 16.48 54.00 -15.74
CA THR A 41 16.90 53.78 -14.35
C THR A 41 15.64 53.64 -13.50
N TYR A 42 15.44 52.47 -12.92
CA TYR A 42 14.17 52.14 -12.27
C TYR A 42 14.33 51.09 -11.18
N PHE A 43 13.35 51.07 -10.29
CA PHE A 43 13.15 50.00 -9.31
C PHE A 43 12.07 49.03 -9.78
N THR A 44 12.30 47.73 -9.62
CA THR A 44 11.25 46.71 -9.69
C THR A 44 11.13 45.96 -8.37
N LEU A 45 9.97 45.39 -8.15
CA LEU A 45 9.68 44.56 -7.00
C LEU A 45 9.87 43.08 -7.36
N GLU A 46 10.64 42.37 -6.56
CA GLU A 46 10.97 40.95 -6.71
C GLU A 46 10.73 40.22 -5.38
N ARG A 47 10.49 38.90 -5.43
CA ARG A 47 10.43 38.01 -4.25
C ARG A 47 9.56 38.52 -3.09
N VAL A 48 8.32 38.92 -3.40
CA VAL A 48 7.37 39.35 -2.37
C VAL A 48 6.76 38.13 -1.68
N SER A 49 6.80 38.09 -0.35
CA SER A 49 6.08 37.11 0.47
C SER A 49 5.51 37.81 1.70
N VAL A 50 4.28 37.46 2.07
CA VAL A 50 3.58 38.02 3.24
C VAL A 50 3.05 36.86 4.05
N ALA A 51 3.31 36.89 5.35
CA ALA A 51 2.62 36.07 6.32
C ALA A 51 1.57 36.89 7.06
N SER A 52 0.35 36.37 7.15
CA SER A 52 -0.73 36.96 7.93
C SER A 52 -0.88 36.21 9.26
N GLY A 53 -0.81 36.92 10.38
CA GLY A 53 -0.87 36.35 11.72
C GLY A 53 -0.92 37.42 12.82
N SER A 54 -0.76 37.02 14.09
CA SER A 54 -0.75 37.95 15.24
C SER A 54 0.38 38.99 15.18
N SER A 55 1.46 38.67 14.48
CA SER A 55 2.46 39.62 13.98
C SER A 55 2.72 39.28 12.52
N SER A 56 2.16 40.05 11.60
CA SER A 56 2.30 39.85 10.17
C SER A 56 3.63 40.42 9.71
N LEU A 57 4.40 39.63 8.96
CA LEU A 57 5.71 39.99 8.41
C LEU A 57 5.64 39.93 6.90
N MET A 58 6.07 41.01 6.25
CA MET A 58 6.23 41.06 4.80
C MET A 58 7.71 41.13 4.45
N GLN A 59 8.13 40.29 3.51
CA GLN A 59 9.46 40.33 2.90
C GLN A 59 9.33 40.64 1.41
N PHE A 60 10.28 41.39 0.88
CA PHE A 60 10.34 41.72 -0.54
C PHE A 60 11.75 42.16 -0.91
N THR A 61 12.05 42.12 -2.21
CA THR A 61 13.33 42.57 -2.74
C THR A 61 13.09 43.69 -3.74
N LEU A 62 13.77 44.82 -3.54
CA LEU A 62 13.81 45.88 -4.53
C LEU A 62 15.04 45.71 -5.41
N LYS A 63 14.81 45.56 -6.71
CA LYS A 63 15.89 45.53 -7.70
C LYS A 63 16.04 46.92 -8.32
N LEU A 64 17.21 47.53 -8.15
CA LEU A 64 17.59 48.76 -8.83
C LEU A 64 18.34 48.42 -10.11
N HIS A 65 17.75 48.76 -11.25
CA HIS A 65 18.45 48.80 -12.54
C HIS A 65 19.04 50.19 -12.75
N ASN A 66 20.38 50.30 -12.82
CA ASN A 66 21.06 51.56 -13.13
C ASN A 66 21.45 51.62 -14.61
N GLY A 67 20.54 52.07 -15.48
CA GLY A 67 20.86 52.30 -16.90
C GLY A 67 21.70 53.55 -17.16
N SER A 68 21.88 54.41 -16.15
CA SER A 68 22.62 55.67 -16.30
C SER A 68 24.14 55.46 -16.47
N SER A 69 24.85 56.53 -16.86
CA SER A 69 26.31 56.56 -16.94
C SER A 69 27.01 56.89 -15.62
N SER A 70 26.25 57.05 -14.53
CA SER A 70 26.75 57.47 -13.22
C SER A 70 26.41 56.46 -12.12
N VAL A 71 27.20 56.45 -11.04
CA VAL A 71 26.88 55.63 -9.86
C VAL A 71 25.65 56.18 -9.17
N ILE A 72 24.72 55.30 -8.81
CA ILE A 72 23.55 55.66 -7.99
C ILE A 72 23.81 55.25 -6.55
N ASP A 73 23.58 56.17 -5.62
CA ASP A 73 23.66 55.90 -4.18
C ASP A 73 22.26 55.62 -3.63
N PHE A 74 22.01 54.36 -3.30
CA PHE A 74 20.74 53.90 -2.74
C PHE A 74 20.43 54.54 -1.38
N ASN A 75 21.43 55.04 -0.63
CA ASN A 75 21.19 55.72 0.66
C ASN A 75 20.37 57.00 0.54
N ARG A 76 20.21 57.54 -0.69
CA ARG A 76 19.34 58.68 -0.95
C ARG A 76 17.85 58.31 -0.93
N TYR A 77 17.55 57.02 -0.98
CA TYR A 77 16.18 56.51 -1.04
C TYR A 77 15.82 55.80 0.27
N GLY A 78 14.52 55.75 0.53
CA GLY A 78 13.92 55.00 1.62
C GLY A 78 12.71 54.23 1.12
N VAL A 79 12.33 53.22 1.91
CA VAL A 79 11.30 52.25 1.53
C VAL A 79 10.37 52.05 2.72
N ARG A 80 9.07 51.97 2.46
CA ARG A 80 8.06 51.60 3.45
C ARG A 80 6.96 50.76 2.80
N VAL A 81 6.21 50.04 3.61
CA VAL A 81 5.00 49.33 3.15
C VAL A 81 3.77 50.15 3.51
N LEU A 82 2.81 50.21 2.59
CA LEU A 82 1.49 50.81 2.76
C LEU A 82 0.44 49.72 2.68
N ASP A 83 -0.55 49.75 3.58
CA ASP A 83 -1.77 48.95 3.44
C ASP A 83 -2.86 49.67 2.63
N ALA A 84 -3.97 48.98 2.40
CA ALA A 84 -5.13 49.54 1.70
C ALA A 84 -5.76 50.75 2.42
N ALA A 85 -5.57 50.87 3.74
CA ALA A 85 -6.03 52.00 4.55
C ALA A 85 -5.04 53.19 4.57
N GLY A 86 -3.84 53.02 4.00
CA GLY A 86 -2.78 54.02 3.96
C GLY A 86 -1.89 54.05 5.21
N ASN A 87 -1.99 53.05 6.10
CA ASN A 87 -1.09 52.92 7.24
C ASN A 87 0.34 52.63 6.74
N ARG A 88 1.33 53.20 7.42
CA ARG A 88 2.75 53.17 7.02
C ARG A 88 3.53 52.24 7.93
N TYR A 89 4.20 51.27 7.33
CA TYR A 89 5.05 50.32 8.03
C TYR A 89 6.51 50.50 7.58
N PRO A 90 7.46 50.71 8.49
CA PRO A 90 8.86 50.87 8.12
C PRO A 90 9.38 49.56 7.52
N ALA A 91 10.16 49.67 6.43
CA ALA A 91 10.91 48.55 5.89
C ALA A 91 12.36 48.61 6.37
N ARG A 92 12.93 47.47 6.72
CA ARG A 92 14.29 47.30 7.19
C ARG A 92 15.07 46.45 6.19
N LEU A 93 16.25 46.92 5.80
CA LEU A 93 17.15 46.18 4.91
C LEU A 93 17.70 44.96 5.66
N THR A 94 17.71 43.80 5.00
CA THR A 94 18.38 42.60 5.53
C THR A 94 19.83 42.59 5.05
N GLY A 95 20.77 42.26 5.94
CA GLY A 95 22.19 42.16 5.60
C GLY A 95 22.94 43.49 5.43
N LYS A 96 24.21 43.38 5.03
CA LYS A 96 25.11 44.52 4.75
C LYS A 96 25.42 44.58 3.26
N LEU A 97 24.81 45.53 2.57
CA LEU A 97 24.97 45.70 1.12
C LEU A 97 25.64 47.05 0.79
N SER A 98 26.37 47.08 -0.33
CA SER A 98 26.86 48.35 -0.87
C SER A 98 25.68 49.19 -1.34
N ALA A 99 25.53 50.43 -0.87
CA ALA A 99 24.49 51.30 -1.40
C ALA A 99 24.82 51.82 -2.82
N ARG A 100 26.04 51.63 -3.33
CA ARG A 100 26.49 52.19 -4.61
C ARG A 100 26.29 51.20 -5.77
N VAL A 101 25.28 51.45 -6.59
CA VAL A 101 24.99 50.67 -7.80
C VAL A 101 25.75 51.26 -8.99
N GLN A 102 26.60 50.45 -9.62
CA GLN A 102 27.44 50.86 -10.73
C GLN A 102 26.63 51.14 -12.02
N PRO A 103 27.14 51.97 -12.94
CA PRO A 103 26.54 52.15 -14.27
C PRO A 103 26.33 50.82 -15.00
N GLY A 104 25.16 50.64 -15.59
CA GLY A 104 24.75 49.43 -16.31
C GLY A 104 24.54 48.19 -15.42
N ALA A 105 24.61 48.33 -14.10
CA ALA A 105 24.48 47.21 -13.18
C ALA A 105 23.05 47.11 -12.62
N ASP A 106 22.70 45.87 -12.30
CA ASP A 106 21.55 45.53 -11.47
C ASP A 106 22.02 45.26 -10.05
N GLN A 107 21.27 45.74 -9.06
CA GLN A 107 21.50 45.38 -7.67
C GLN A 107 20.20 45.16 -6.92
N GLU A 108 20.17 44.10 -6.10
CA GLU A 108 19.03 43.74 -5.26
C GLU A 108 19.22 44.22 -3.82
N PHE A 109 18.14 44.70 -3.23
CA PHE A 109 18.04 45.18 -1.86
C PHE A 109 16.86 44.45 -1.18
N PRO A 110 17.14 43.40 -0.41
CA PRO A 110 16.14 42.65 0.33
C PRO A 110 15.69 43.40 1.59
N PHE A 111 14.39 43.44 1.82
CA PHE A 111 13.74 44.14 2.92
C PHE A 111 12.73 43.23 3.64
N TYR A 112 12.53 43.50 4.92
CA TYR A 112 11.36 43.04 5.67
C TYR A 112 10.62 44.23 6.31
N SER A 113 9.32 44.07 6.56
CA SER A 113 8.49 45.03 7.25
C SER A 113 7.52 44.32 8.20
N GLU A 114 7.52 44.73 9.46
CA GLU A 114 6.56 44.27 10.47
C GLU A 114 5.24 45.03 10.28
N LEU A 115 4.18 44.32 9.89
CA LEU A 115 2.87 44.89 9.57
C LEU A 115 1.89 44.84 10.77
N GLY A 116 2.31 44.28 11.90
CA GLY A 116 1.46 44.08 13.08
C GLY A 116 0.31 43.12 12.80
N ASN A 117 -0.84 43.30 13.46
CA ASN A 117 -2.02 42.46 13.22
C ASN A 117 -2.77 42.95 11.97
N LEU A 118 -2.34 42.49 10.79
CA LEU A 118 -2.98 42.80 9.51
C LEU A 118 -3.93 41.65 9.11
N PRO A 119 -5.24 41.90 8.95
CA PRO A 119 -6.22 40.85 8.67
C PRO A 119 -6.15 40.30 7.24
N SER A 120 -5.54 41.02 6.30
CA SER A 120 -5.37 40.61 4.90
C SER A 120 -4.14 41.27 4.26
N ALA A 121 -3.45 40.55 3.39
CA ALA A 121 -2.34 41.05 2.58
C ALA A 121 -2.79 41.81 1.30
N GLU A 122 -4.10 41.91 1.06
CA GLU A 122 -4.66 42.55 -0.13
C GLU A 122 -4.43 44.07 -0.13
N GLY A 123 -4.01 44.60 -1.28
CA GLY A 123 -3.81 46.04 -1.46
C GLY A 123 -2.52 46.60 -0.84
N LEU A 124 -1.60 45.73 -0.38
CA LEU A 124 -0.27 46.14 0.06
C LEU A 124 0.54 46.77 -1.08
N LYS A 125 1.26 47.84 -0.78
CA LYS A 125 2.15 48.52 -1.71
C LYS A 125 3.51 48.78 -1.07
N VAL A 126 4.57 48.63 -1.85
CA VAL A 126 5.91 49.05 -1.47
C VAL A 126 6.12 50.46 -1.99
N ASP A 127 6.19 51.42 -1.09
CA ASP A 127 6.32 52.85 -1.39
C ASP A 127 7.78 53.28 -1.26
N LEU A 128 8.30 53.91 -2.32
CA LEU A 128 9.67 54.36 -2.46
C LEU A 128 9.71 55.89 -2.40
N PHE A 129 10.63 56.41 -1.60
CA PHE A 129 10.77 57.84 -1.38
C PHE A 129 12.24 58.29 -1.39
N GLU A 130 12.50 59.56 -1.67
CA GLU A 130 13.82 60.19 -1.62
C GLU A 130 13.95 61.07 -0.38
N TRP A 131 15.09 60.98 0.32
CA TRP A 131 15.46 61.94 1.36
C TRP A 131 15.87 63.26 0.71
N ASN A 132 15.04 64.30 0.82
CA ASN A 132 15.26 65.58 0.11
C ASN A 132 15.52 66.79 1.03
N GLY A 133 15.49 66.61 2.37
CA GLY A 133 15.82 67.64 3.36
C GLY A 133 14.98 68.92 3.28
N SER A 134 13.92 68.95 2.47
CA SER A 134 13.13 70.14 2.15
C SER A 134 11.64 69.79 2.18
N GLY A 135 10.98 70.24 3.25
CA GLY A 135 9.59 69.91 3.61
C GLY A 135 9.45 69.69 5.13
N THR A 136 8.23 69.54 5.65
CA THR A 136 7.99 69.26 7.09
C THR A 136 8.48 67.88 7.53
N ASP A 137 8.55 66.92 6.59
CA ASP A 137 8.91 65.52 6.86
C ASP A 137 10.26 65.11 6.23
N GLY A 138 10.90 66.02 5.46
CA GLY A 138 12.21 65.78 4.83
C GLY A 138 12.25 64.71 3.73
N ILE A 139 11.09 64.28 3.23
CA ILE A 139 10.90 63.16 2.30
C ILE A 139 10.12 63.60 1.05
N ARG A 140 10.48 63.06 -0.12
CA ARG A 140 9.70 63.16 -1.38
C ARG A 140 9.34 61.76 -1.89
N ASP A 141 8.06 61.42 -1.93
CA ASP A 141 7.60 60.15 -2.51
C ASP A 141 7.91 60.11 -4.03
N ILE A 142 8.41 58.98 -4.52
CA ILE A 142 8.85 58.78 -5.91
C ILE A 142 7.87 57.88 -6.66
N GLY A 143 7.29 56.91 -5.97
CA GLY A 143 6.30 56.00 -6.50
C GLY A 143 6.11 54.78 -5.63
N ALA A 144 5.03 54.05 -5.86
CA ALA A 144 4.72 52.82 -5.15
C ALA A 144 4.56 51.67 -6.15
N LEU A 145 5.03 50.50 -5.77
CA LEU A 145 4.88 49.25 -6.50
C LEU A 145 3.81 48.41 -5.81
N ASN A 146 2.85 47.90 -6.57
CA ASN A 146 1.89 46.96 -5.99
C ASN A 146 2.63 45.70 -5.55
N ALA A 147 2.46 45.32 -4.29
CA ALA A 147 2.84 43.99 -3.83
C ALA A 147 1.81 43.03 -4.42
N SER A 148 2.06 42.61 -5.66
CA SER A 148 1.30 41.52 -6.29
C SER A 148 1.69 40.24 -5.57
N VAL A 149 1.13 40.05 -4.39
CA VAL A 149 1.20 38.79 -3.68
C VAL A 149 0.17 37.91 -4.37
N ASP A 150 0.62 36.85 -5.03
CA ASP A 150 -0.25 35.71 -5.32
C ASP A 150 -0.67 35.12 -3.97
N VAL A 151 -1.62 35.78 -3.29
CA VAL A 151 -2.36 35.19 -2.21
C VAL A 151 -3.28 34.20 -2.90
N PRO A 152 -3.07 32.87 -2.80
CA PRO A 152 -4.02 31.95 -3.37
C PRO A 152 -5.40 32.29 -2.80
N ALA A 153 -6.37 32.52 -3.69
CA ALA A 153 -7.74 32.77 -3.29
C ALA A 153 -8.18 31.66 -2.32
N ALA A 154 -8.60 32.06 -1.11
CA ALA A 154 -8.98 31.20 0.01
C ALA A 154 -7.83 30.57 0.86
N ALA A 155 -6.74 31.29 1.13
CA ALA A 155 -5.93 30.97 2.31
C ALA A 155 -6.70 31.36 3.59
N GLU A 156 -7.10 30.38 4.40
CA GLU A 156 -7.64 30.61 5.74
C GLU A 156 -6.64 31.51 6.53
N PRO A 157 -7.09 32.66 7.09
CA PRO A 157 -6.20 33.59 7.79
C PRO A 157 -5.45 32.86 8.92
N GLY A 158 -4.14 33.05 8.98
CA GLY A 158 -3.27 32.49 10.01
C GLY A 158 -2.62 31.13 9.70
N THR A 159 -2.94 30.46 8.59
CA THR A 159 -2.36 29.13 8.27
C THR A 159 -0.91 29.17 7.75
N GLN A 160 -0.31 30.35 7.63
CA GLN A 160 1.04 30.55 7.14
C GLN A 160 1.75 31.67 7.91
N ALA A 161 3.03 31.47 8.20
CA ALA A 161 3.90 32.43 8.89
C ALA A 161 5.25 32.55 8.18
N VAL A 162 5.93 33.70 8.27
CA VAL A 162 7.31 33.89 7.82
C VAL A 162 8.15 34.04 9.07
N ILE A 163 9.22 33.24 9.18
CA ILE A 163 10.16 33.29 10.30
C ILE A 163 11.56 33.64 9.80
N SER A 164 12.29 34.41 10.61
CA SER A 164 13.73 34.61 10.46
C SER A 164 14.44 33.47 11.16
N LEU A 165 15.29 32.72 10.44
CA LEU A 165 16.09 31.67 11.06
C LEU A 165 17.21 32.24 11.95
N GLN A 166 17.59 33.50 11.74
CA GLN A 166 18.59 34.18 12.58
C GLN A 166 18.10 34.36 14.03
N ASP A 167 16.78 34.45 14.23
CA ASP A 167 16.17 34.58 15.56
C ASP A 167 16.32 33.27 16.35
N ALA A 168 16.33 32.13 15.66
CA ALA A 168 16.59 30.81 16.24
C ALA A 168 18.09 30.47 16.34
N ASP A 169 18.92 30.99 15.43
CA ASP A 169 20.37 30.79 15.46
C ASP A 169 21.09 32.00 14.85
N THR A 170 21.67 32.83 15.72
CA THR A 170 22.38 34.06 15.33
C THR A 170 23.60 33.85 14.43
N SER A 171 24.08 32.61 14.30
CA SER A 171 25.17 32.28 13.36
C SER A 171 24.71 32.14 11.91
N LEU A 172 23.40 32.03 11.68
CA LEU A 172 22.80 31.95 10.35
C LEU A 172 22.75 33.32 9.66
N ASP A 173 22.61 33.29 8.34
CA ASP A 173 22.51 34.49 7.51
C ASP A 173 21.30 35.34 7.91
N SER A 174 21.52 36.66 8.02
CA SER A 174 20.46 37.66 8.26
C SER A 174 19.42 37.74 7.14
N GLU A 175 19.67 37.10 6.00
CA GLU A 175 18.70 36.96 4.89
C GLU A 175 17.98 35.59 4.89
N GLY A 176 18.18 34.76 5.92
CA GLY A 176 17.60 33.42 6.03
C GLY A 176 16.14 33.42 6.47
N PHE A 177 15.22 33.75 5.58
CA PHE A 177 13.78 33.71 5.83
C PHE A 177 13.13 32.43 5.29
N VAL A 178 12.22 31.89 6.07
CA VAL A 178 11.43 30.70 5.70
C VAL A 178 9.96 30.98 5.90
N THR A 179 9.18 30.77 4.85
CA THR A 179 7.73 30.71 4.96
C THR A 179 7.30 29.31 5.41
N VAL A 180 6.60 29.23 6.53
CA VAL A 180 6.01 28.01 7.08
C VAL A 180 4.51 28.01 6.83
N LYS A 181 4.01 27.00 6.11
CA LYS A 181 2.58 26.78 5.88
C LYS A 181 2.12 25.52 6.59
N ARG A 182 1.04 25.63 7.37
CA ARG A 182 0.37 24.48 7.98
C ARG A 182 -0.35 23.68 6.88
N GLY A 183 -0.02 22.41 6.78
CA GLY A 183 -0.73 21.42 5.98
C GLY A 183 -1.84 20.75 6.80
N ASP A 184 -1.97 19.45 6.59
CA ASP A 184 -2.95 18.61 7.24
C ASP A 184 -2.56 18.28 8.69
N ALA A 185 -3.57 18.02 9.52
CA ALA A 185 -3.38 17.52 10.87
C ALA A 185 -4.06 16.15 11.02
N TYR A 186 -3.48 15.21 11.75
CA TYR A 186 -4.05 13.86 11.97
C TYR A 186 -4.01 13.53 13.45
N GLU A 187 -5.12 13.07 14.00
CA GLU A 187 -5.16 12.60 15.37
C GLU A 187 -5.19 11.07 15.36
N THR A 188 -4.26 10.45 16.07
CA THR A 188 -4.15 8.99 16.11
C THR A 188 -3.85 8.50 17.52
N VAL A 189 -4.25 7.28 17.83
CA VAL A 189 -3.91 6.58 19.09
C VAL A 189 -2.68 5.71 18.89
N GLU A 190 -1.71 5.80 19.80
CA GLU A 190 -0.53 4.92 19.85
C GLU A 190 -0.23 4.53 21.29
N SER A 191 -0.14 3.23 21.54
CA SER A 191 0.17 2.68 22.87
C SER A 191 -0.71 3.30 23.98
N GLY A 192 -2.01 3.47 23.69
CA GLY A 192 -2.99 4.06 24.61
C GLY A 192 -2.90 5.58 24.81
N LYS A 193 -2.06 6.29 24.05
CA LYS A 193 -1.95 7.76 24.08
C LYS A 193 -2.41 8.37 22.76
N ARG A 194 -3.11 9.50 22.83
CA ARG A 194 -3.51 10.27 21.64
C ARG A 194 -2.38 11.21 21.22
N TYR A 195 -2.05 11.19 19.94
CA TYR A 195 -1.09 12.07 19.32
C TYR A 195 -1.74 12.89 18.23
N LEU A 196 -1.30 14.14 18.12
CA LEU A 196 -1.63 15.04 17.03
C LEU A 196 -0.39 15.17 16.14
N TYR A 197 -0.57 14.84 14.87
CA TYR A 197 0.40 15.00 13.80
C TYR A 197 0.02 16.23 13.00
N VAL A 198 0.97 17.12 12.69
CA VAL A 198 0.72 18.29 11.85
C VAL A 198 1.81 18.39 10.81
N ASP A 199 1.42 18.41 9.54
CA ASP A 199 2.34 18.68 8.44
C ASP A 199 2.64 20.18 8.35
N LEU A 200 3.90 20.52 8.20
CA LEU A 200 4.43 21.86 8.00
C LEU A 200 5.25 21.88 6.71
N ALA A 201 4.87 22.75 5.78
CA ALA A 201 5.63 23.02 4.57
C ALA A 201 6.51 24.25 4.81
N PHE A 202 7.83 24.04 4.80
CA PHE A 202 8.83 25.09 4.92
C PHE A 202 9.34 25.44 3.52
N LYS A 203 9.12 26.68 3.10
CA LYS A 203 9.62 27.22 1.83
C LYS A 203 10.74 28.20 2.11
N ASN A 204 11.87 28.00 1.45
CA ASN A 204 12.98 28.93 1.50
C ASN A 204 12.70 30.14 0.58
N ASP A 205 12.60 31.33 1.16
CA ASP A 205 12.40 32.57 0.39
C ASP A 205 13.69 33.39 0.20
N SER A 206 14.81 32.91 0.76
CA SER A 206 16.12 33.51 0.57
C SER A 206 16.71 33.15 -0.80
N GLY A 207 17.79 33.86 -1.16
CA GLY A 207 18.57 33.60 -2.37
C GLY A 207 19.66 32.53 -2.19
N SER A 208 19.77 31.93 -1.01
CA SER A 208 20.83 30.98 -0.63
C SER A 208 20.27 29.67 -0.08
N ASP A 209 21.06 28.61 -0.08
CA ASP A 209 20.68 27.35 0.57
C ASP A 209 20.54 27.55 2.09
N LEU A 210 19.45 27.08 2.68
CA LEU A 210 19.18 27.16 4.13
C LEU A 210 19.12 25.77 4.77
N THR A 211 19.37 25.67 6.06
CA THR A 211 19.07 24.48 6.87
C THR A 211 18.26 24.93 8.08
N LEU A 212 17.25 24.17 8.47
CA LEU A 212 16.46 24.49 9.66
C LEU A 212 17.33 24.29 10.91
N PRO A 213 17.44 25.29 11.81
CA PRO A 213 18.26 25.17 13.01
C PRO A 213 17.61 24.20 14.01
N SER A 214 18.43 23.44 14.73
CA SER A 214 17.95 22.53 15.79
C SER A 214 17.36 23.27 17.00
N ALA A 215 17.62 24.57 17.12
CA ALA A 215 17.03 25.44 18.14
C ALA A 215 15.59 25.88 17.81
N LEU A 216 15.08 25.54 16.62
CA LEU A 216 13.69 25.74 16.25
C LEU A 216 12.83 24.62 16.86
N GLN A 217 12.03 24.97 17.86
CA GLN A 217 11.20 24.06 18.63
C GLN A 217 9.71 24.23 18.29
N TYR A 218 8.91 23.24 18.65
CA TYR A 218 7.49 23.15 18.30
C TYR A 218 6.66 22.82 19.54
N ARG A 219 5.55 23.53 19.75
CA ARG A 219 4.59 23.19 20.81
C ARG A 219 3.16 23.50 20.38
N LEU A 220 2.20 22.69 20.83
CA LEU A 220 0.79 23.00 20.73
C LEU A 220 0.38 23.81 21.96
N ARG A 221 -0.37 24.89 21.76
CA ARG A 221 -0.97 25.69 22.82
C ARG A 221 -2.49 25.68 22.70
N ASP A 222 -3.17 25.29 23.78
CA ASP A 222 -4.63 25.29 23.84
C ASP A 222 -5.20 26.66 24.28
N ALA A 223 -6.52 26.77 24.33
CA ALA A 223 -7.22 28.00 24.69
C ALA A 223 -7.03 28.40 26.16
N GLN A 224 -6.65 27.46 27.02
CA GLN A 224 -6.35 27.64 28.44
C GLN A 224 -4.89 28.03 28.67
N GLY A 225 -4.06 27.97 27.64
CA GLY A 225 -2.65 28.32 27.68
C GLY A 225 -1.73 27.17 28.08
N TYR A 226 -2.22 25.92 28.16
CA TYR A 226 -1.37 24.75 28.36
C TYR A 226 -0.55 24.46 27.09
N SER A 227 0.70 24.06 27.30
CA SER A 227 1.65 23.73 26.25
C SER A 227 1.89 22.22 26.18
N TYR A 228 1.89 21.68 24.96
CA TYR A 228 2.23 20.30 24.66
C TYR A 228 3.41 20.28 23.69
N GLU A 229 4.56 19.82 24.17
CA GLU A 229 5.78 19.76 23.36
C GLU A 229 5.62 18.86 22.13
N GLY A 230 6.23 19.30 21.04
CA GLY A 230 6.23 18.62 19.74
C GLY A 230 7.63 18.26 19.28
N SER A 231 7.72 17.16 18.54
CA SER A 231 8.97 16.74 17.90
C SER A 231 8.76 16.44 16.43
N LEU A 232 9.77 16.72 15.63
CA LEU A 232 9.80 16.34 14.22
C LEU A 232 9.99 14.82 14.07
N LEU A 233 9.22 14.20 13.17
CA LEU A 233 9.37 12.77 12.85
C LEU A 233 10.60 12.46 11.98
N THR A 234 11.11 13.45 11.25
CA THR A 234 12.29 13.34 10.39
C THR A 234 13.34 14.32 10.89
N GLY A 235 14.61 13.91 10.92
CA GLY A 235 15.70 14.73 11.45
C GLY A 235 15.83 16.11 10.78
N ASP A 236 16.41 17.05 11.51
CA ASP A 236 16.41 18.49 11.21
C ASP A 236 17.30 18.89 10.01
N SER A 237 18.10 17.97 9.48
CA SER A 237 19.26 18.29 8.64
C SER A 237 19.04 18.06 7.13
N SER A 238 18.01 18.65 6.54
CA SER A 238 17.93 18.73 5.06
C SER A 238 18.12 20.16 4.60
N VAL A 239 18.97 20.34 3.60
CA VAL A 239 19.20 21.63 2.93
C VAL A 239 17.94 21.98 2.14
N LEU A 240 17.43 23.20 2.34
CA LEU A 240 16.36 23.82 1.58
C LEU A 240 17.00 24.75 0.53
N PRO A 241 17.00 24.40 -0.76
CA PRO A 241 17.53 25.28 -1.79
C PRO A 241 16.64 26.53 -1.97
N PRO A 242 17.13 27.62 -2.59
CA PRO A 242 16.35 28.82 -2.88
C PRO A 242 15.04 28.51 -3.59
N GLY A 243 13.92 28.99 -3.04
CA GLY A 243 12.57 28.70 -3.54
C GLY A 243 12.07 27.27 -3.32
N GLY A 244 12.92 26.37 -2.81
CA GLY A 244 12.59 25.00 -2.48
C GLY A 244 11.62 24.91 -1.32
N THR A 245 10.71 23.93 -1.38
CA THR A 245 9.77 23.64 -0.30
C THR A 245 10.03 22.24 0.24
N VAL A 246 10.01 22.09 1.55
CA VAL A 246 10.12 20.79 2.21
C VAL A 246 9.00 20.60 3.22
N VAL A 247 8.36 19.43 3.20
CA VAL A 247 7.31 19.09 4.16
C VAL A 247 7.92 18.28 5.31
N ARG A 248 7.48 18.60 6.53
CA ARG A 248 7.87 17.95 7.78
C ARG A 248 6.65 17.71 8.64
N THR A 249 6.61 16.60 9.36
CA THR A 249 5.50 16.29 10.26
C THR A 249 5.95 16.45 11.71
N VAL A 250 5.23 17.27 12.47
CA VAL A 250 5.41 17.45 13.91
C VAL A 250 4.44 16.50 14.64
N ARG A 251 4.95 15.71 15.59
CA ARG A 251 4.18 14.83 16.47
C ARG A 251 4.11 15.44 17.87
N MET A 252 2.90 15.58 18.41
CA MET A 252 2.63 16.15 19.74
C MET A 252 1.65 15.26 20.48
N LEU A 253 1.63 15.31 21.82
CA LEU A 253 0.52 14.74 22.57
C LEU A 253 -0.75 15.54 22.30
N ALA A 254 -1.84 14.86 21.99
CA ALA A 254 -3.12 15.52 21.79
C ALA A 254 -3.74 15.91 23.16
N PRO A 255 -4.34 17.11 23.27
CA PRO A 255 -5.06 17.51 24.48
C PRO A 255 -6.29 16.62 24.73
N THR A 256 -6.79 16.63 25.97
CA THR A 256 -8.01 15.90 26.32
C THR A 256 -9.19 16.39 25.48
N VAL A 257 -10.20 15.54 25.27
CA VAL A 257 -11.39 15.88 24.44
C VAL A 257 -12.07 17.16 24.94
N GLU A 258 -12.11 17.38 26.25
CA GLU A 258 -12.64 18.60 26.88
C GLU A 258 -11.82 19.85 26.57
N ALA A 259 -10.48 19.75 26.60
CA ALA A 259 -9.59 20.85 26.24
C ALA A 259 -9.66 21.14 24.72
N ALA A 260 -9.75 20.12 23.87
CA ALA A 260 -9.92 20.29 22.43
C ALA A 260 -11.29 20.91 22.06
N ALA A 261 -12.34 20.62 22.81
CA ALA A 261 -13.68 21.17 22.59
C ALA A 261 -13.84 22.63 23.06
N SER A 262 -12.89 23.13 23.87
CA SER A 262 -13.02 24.41 24.59
C SER A 262 -12.51 25.65 23.84
N GLY A 263 -11.82 25.51 22.70
CA GLY A 263 -11.37 26.66 21.92
C GLY A 263 -10.33 26.34 20.83
N ALA A 264 -9.90 27.38 20.11
CA ALA A 264 -8.93 27.27 19.01
C ALA A 264 -7.53 26.93 19.53
N MET A 265 -6.96 25.81 19.08
CA MET A 265 -5.56 25.45 19.35
C MET A 265 -4.61 26.19 18.41
N SER A 266 -3.37 26.40 18.83
CA SER A 266 -2.32 26.96 17.96
C SER A 266 -1.01 26.18 18.08
N LEU A 267 -0.43 25.83 16.94
CA LEU A 267 0.92 25.30 16.84
C LEU A 267 1.89 26.47 16.83
N GLN A 268 2.74 26.55 17.85
CA GLN A 268 3.77 27.56 17.99
C GLN A 268 5.12 27.01 17.55
N LEU A 269 5.82 27.78 16.73
CA LEU A 269 7.25 27.61 16.47
C LEU A 269 7.97 28.62 17.37
N TRP A 270 8.93 28.15 18.16
CA TRP A 270 9.56 28.95 19.19
C TRP A 270 11.03 28.58 19.35
N THR A 271 11.78 29.40 20.07
CA THR A 271 13.19 29.19 20.38
C THR A 271 13.53 29.79 21.75
N ASP A 272 14.57 29.26 22.39
CA ASP A 272 15.18 29.77 23.62
C ASP A 272 16.66 30.14 23.43
N ALA A 273 17.12 30.24 22.18
CA ALA A 273 18.53 30.45 21.84
C ALA A 273 19.13 31.75 22.42
N SER A 274 18.31 32.76 22.67
CA SER A 274 18.68 34.04 23.28
C SER A 274 18.66 34.02 24.83
N GLY A 275 18.21 32.92 25.44
CA GLY A 275 18.05 32.74 26.88
C GLY A 275 16.63 33.00 27.41
N ASP A 276 15.76 33.60 26.59
CA ASP A 276 14.33 33.80 26.85
C ASP A 276 13.49 33.09 25.77
N GLU A 277 12.29 32.62 26.14
CA GLU A 277 11.37 32.02 25.15
C GLU A 277 10.85 33.07 24.16
N GLU A 278 11.14 32.86 22.88
CA GLU A 278 10.64 33.69 21.78
C GLU A 278 9.76 32.86 20.84
N VAL A 279 8.51 33.31 20.63
CA VAL A 279 7.58 32.67 19.69
C VAL A 279 7.76 33.31 18.31
N LEU A 280 8.33 32.55 17.38
CA LEU A 280 8.62 32.98 16.01
C LEU A 280 7.37 32.91 15.12
N ALA A 281 6.51 31.91 15.33
CA ALA A 281 5.24 31.78 14.62
C ALA A 281 4.17 31.12 15.48
N SER A 282 2.91 31.44 15.20
CA SER A 282 1.74 30.78 15.78
C SER A 282 0.72 30.52 14.69
N LEU A 283 0.50 29.24 14.39
CA LEU A 283 -0.40 28.76 13.35
C LEU A 283 -1.62 28.15 14.03
N PRO A 284 -2.86 28.59 13.77
CA PRO A 284 -4.03 27.95 14.33
C PRO A 284 -4.05 26.49 13.87
N VAL A 285 -4.50 25.58 14.72
CA VAL A 285 -4.80 24.19 14.38
C VAL A 285 -6.29 24.01 14.61
N ALA A 286 -7.08 24.30 13.58
CA ALA A 286 -8.48 23.88 13.58
C ALA A 286 -8.51 22.35 13.51
N GLY A 287 -9.51 21.75 14.17
CA GLY A 287 -9.59 20.31 14.50
C GLY A 287 -8.93 19.38 13.49
N ALA A 288 -8.18 18.38 14.00
CA ALA A 288 -7.50 17.37 13.21
C ALA A 288 -8.39 16.86 12.06
N SER A 289 -7.78 16.56 10.90
CA SER A 289 -8.47 16.17 9.68
C SER A 289 -9.56 15.16 10.02
N ALA A 290 -10.80 15.51 9.65
CA ALA A 290 -11.92 14.61 9.81
C ALA A 290 -11.61 13.29 9.08
N ALA A 291 -12.00 12.18 9.70
CA ALA A 291 -11.87 10.88 9.07
C ALA A 291 -12.57 10.91 7.71
N THR A 292 -11.85 10.46 6.68
CA THR A 292 -12.36 10.35 5.31
C THR A 292 -13.40 9.26 5.27
N ALA A 293 -14.63 9.58 4.87
CA ALA A 293 -15.69 8.58 4.73
C ALA A 293 -15.33 7.56 3.63
N LEU A 294 -15.94 6.37 3.67
CA LEU A 294 -15.88 5.42 2.57
C LEU A 294 -16.39 6.07 1.27
N GLY A 295 -15.71 5.80 0.16
CA GLY A 295 -15.82 6.49 -1.13
C GLY A 295 -15.07 7.82 -1.22
N GLY A 296 -14.56 8.34 -0.10
CA GLY A 296 -13.82 9.61 -0.06
C GLY A 296 -12.38 9.48 -0.52
N GLU A 297 -11.81 10.59 -1.00
CA GLU A 297 -10.45 10.68 -1.50
C GLU A 297 -9.60 11.71 -0.74
N ARG A 298 -8.29 11.50 -0.72
CA ARG A 298 -7.30 12.31 -0.03
C ARG A 298 -6.01 12.38 -0.84
N ALA A 299 -5.68 13.57 -1.32
CA ALA A 299 -4.38 13.81 -1.98
C ALA A 299 -3.24 13.73 -0.97
N LEU A 300 -2.15 13.07 -1.35
CA LEU A 300 -0.92 13.00 -0.57
C LEU A 300 -0.09 14.28 -0.75
N THR A 301 0.64 14.64 0.29
CA THR A 301 1.49 15.83 0.33
C THR A 301 2.98 15.47 0.43
N GLY A 302 3.85 16.45 0.17
CA GLY A 302 5.30 16.31 0.30
C GLY A 302 5.92 15.43 -0.80
N SER A 303 6.77 14.47 -0.42
CA SER A 303 7.47 13.57 -1.36
C SER A 303 6.56 12.71 -2.24
N ASN A 304 5.27 12.61 -1.87
CA ASN A 304 4.27 11.79 -2.54
C ASN A 304 3.20 12.66 -3.23
N GLU A 305 3.45 13.95 -3.42
CA GLU A 305 2.55 14.87 -4.11
C GLU A 305 2.21 14.35 -5.51
N GLY A 306 0.91 14.42 -5.87
CA GLY A 306 0.38 13.87 -7.11
C GLY A 306 -0.24 12.47 -7.00
N LEU A 307 -0.02 11.77 -5.87
CA LEU A 307 -0.78 10.57 -5.52
C LEU A 307 -2.03 10.93 -4.70
N THR A 308 -3.11 10.18 -4.92
CA THR A 308 -4.38 10.31 -4.20
C THR A 308 -4.78 8.97 -3.62
N LEU A 309 -5.06 8.92 -2.32
CA LEU A 309 -5.65 7.76 -1.64
C LEU A 309 -7.18 7.84 -1.70
N VAL A 310 -7.83 6.73 -2.00
CA VAL A 310 -9.29 6.60 -2.03
C VAL A 310 -9.71 5.48 -1.09
N ALA A 311 -10.53 5.77 -0.09
CA ALA A 311 -11.08 4.75 0.80
C ALA A 311 -12.29 4.09 0.14
N GLU A 312 -12.08 3.19 -0.82
CA GLU A 312 -13.15 2.69 -1.69
C GLU A 312 -14.32 2.04 -0.95
N LYS A 313 -14.00 1.05 -0.08
CA LYS A 313 -15.01 0.26 0.62
C LYS A 313 -14.41 -0.44 1.83
N ALA A 314 -15.27 -0.82 2.76
CA ALA A 314 -14.93 -1.73 3.84
C ALA A 314 -16.02 -2.80 4.00
N ALA A 315 -15.62 -3.98 4.45
CA ALA A 315 -16.50 -5.08 4.81
C ALA A 315 -16.12 -5.65 6.17
N ALA A 316 -17.12 -6.07 6.94
CA ALA A 316 -16.95 -6.78 8.20
C ALA A 316 -17.65 -8.14 8.11
N ALA A 317 -16.97 -9.21 8.53
CA ALA A 317 -17.51 -10.55 8.60
C ALA A 317 -17.28 -11.13 10.00
N PRO A 318 -18.28 -11.75 10.64
CA PRO A 318 -18.08 -12.46 11.90
C PRO A 318 -17.15 -13.66 11.68
N GLN A 319 -16.23 -13.89 12.60
CA GLN A 319 -15.32 -15.03 12.61
C GLN A 319 -15.16 -15.52 14.04
N ASP A 320 -15.87 -16.60 14.40
CA ASP A 320 -15.95 -17.13 15.76
C ASP A 320 -16.36 -16.03 16.78
N ASP A 321 -15.49 -15.71 17.75
CA ASP A 321 -15.68 -14.67 18.77
C ASP A 321 -15.12 -13.29 18.35
N GLU A 322 -14.59 -13.17 17.13
CA GLU A 322 -13.97 -11.94 16.60
C GLU A 322 -14.70 -11.45 15.34
N THR A 323 -14.39 -10.24 14.90
CA THR A 323 -14.91 -9.70 13.63
C THR A 323 -13.77 -9.38 12.69
N LEU A 324 -13.67 -10.11 11.58
CA LEU A 324 -12.73 -9.78 10.50
C LEU A 324 -13.20 -8.51 9.80
N VAL A 325 -12.35 -7.49 9.81
CA VAL A 325 -12.57 -6.24 9.10
C VAL A 325 -11.60 -6.13 7.95
N GLN A 326 -12.10 -5.81 6.76
CA GLN A 326 -11.34 -5.62 5.54
C GLN A 326 -11.66 -4.27 4.92
N THR A 327 -10.64 -3.46 4.67
CA THR A 327 -10.77 -2.13 4.06
C THR A 327 -9.94 -2.06 2.79
N THR A 328 -10.56 -1.62 1.69
CA THR A 328 -9.93 -1.44 0.39
C THR A 328 -9.55 0.03 0.22
N ILE A 329 -8.26 0.31 0.03
CA ILE A 329 -7.73 1.63 -0.27
C ILE A 329 -7.11 1.58 -1.67
N THR A 330 -7.45 2.54 -2.54
CA THR A 330 -6.83 2.67 -3.86
C THR A 330 -5.89 3.86 -3.88
N VAL A 331 -4.68 3.65 -4.37
CA VAL A 331 -3.67 4.70 -4.62
C VAL A 331 -3.70 5.05 -6.10
N ARG A 332 -4.13 6.25 -6.44
CA ARG A 332 -4.25 6.76 -7.81
C ARG A 332 -3.14 7.76 -8.10
N ASN A 333 -2.49 7.65 -9.25
CA ASN A 333 -1.56 8.66 -9.73
C ASN A 333 -2.28 9.63 -10.67
N ASP A 334 -2.50 10.85 -10.19
CA ASP A 334 -3.23 11.88 -10.93
C ASP A 334 -2.33 12.69 -11.87
N THR A 335 -1.03 12.39 -11.92
CA THR A 335 -0.04 13.09 -12.76
C THR A 335 0.20 12.40 -14.10
N ASP A 336 0.96 13.06 -14.97
CA ASP A 336 1.44 12.50 -16.25
C ASP A 336 2.81 11.82 -16.13
N SER A 337 3.36 11.72 -14.91
CA SER A 337 4.66 11.13 -14.61
C SER A 337 4.53 9.88 -13.75
N VAL A 338 5.49 8.96 -13.85
CA VAL A 338 5.56 7.79 -12.95
C VAL A 338 5.94 8.28 -11.55
N LEU A 339 5.19 7.84 -10.52
CA LEU A 339 5.47 8.16 -9.12
C LEU A 339 5.78 6.89 -8.34
N ALA A 340 6.69 6.98 -7.36
CA ALA A 340 6.99 5.87 -6.46
C ALA A 340 5.81 5.62 -5.52
N LEU A 341 5.42 4.36 -5.34
CA LEU A 341 4.42 3.98 -4.35
C LEU A 341 5.07 4.03 -2.96
N PRO A 342 4.63 4.90 -2.03
CA PRO A 342 5.18 4.89 -0.68
C PRO A 342 4.94 3.55 0.00
N ASP A 343 5.81 3.18 0.94
CA ASP A 343 5.57 2.00 1.74
C ASP A 343 4.47 2.30 2.75
N LEU A 344 3.27 1.77 2.50
CA LEU A 344 2.09 2.06 3.30
C LEU A 344 1.84 0.96 4.32
N THR A 345 1.52 1.36 5.55
CA THR A 345 1.04 0.48 6.63
C THR A 345 -0.33 0.95 7.09
N GLY A 346 -1.03 0.12 7.88
CA GLY A 346 -2.36 0.43 8.36
C GLY A 346 -2.59 -0.10 9.77
N THR A 347 -3.31 0.67 10.58
CA THR A 347 -3.69 0.26 11.93
C THR A 347 -5.18 0.62 12.13
N TYR A 348 -5.99 -0.35 12.55
CA TYR A 348 -7.37 -0.09 12.94
C TYR A 348 -7.40 0.51 14.34
N GLN A 349 -8.13 1.60 14.54
CA GLN A 349 -8.27 2.28 15.83
C GLN A 349 -9.74 2.33 16.22
N PHE A 350 -10.04 1.96 17.46
CA PHE A 350 -11.40 1.93 17.99
C PHE A 350 -11.41 2.38 19.45
N GLY A 351 -12.43 3.16 19.81
CA GLY A 351 -12.48 3.84 21.11
C GLY A 351 -11.34 4.86 21.29
N TYR A 352 -10.88 5.03 22.53
CA TYR A 352 -9.93 6.09 22.90
C TYR A 352 -8.47 5.62 23.07
N SER A 353 -8.24 4.31 23.14
CA SER A 353 -6.93 3.75 23.49
C SER A 353 -6.59 2.44 22.81
N ALA A 354 -7.54 1.82 22.09
CA ALA A 354 -7.35 0.51 21.48
C ALA A 354 -7.03 0.64 19.99
N SER A 355 -6.14 -0.22 19.54
CA SER A 355 -5.68 -0.28 18.15
C SER A 355 -5.21 -1.68 17.82
N GLU A 356 -5.49 -2.14 16.61
CA GLU A 356 -5.00 -3.41 16.07
C GLU A 356 -4.24 -3.16 14.77
N GLU A 357 -3.04 -3.74 14.64
CA GLU A 357 -2.25 -3.62 13.42
C GLU A 357 -2.94 -4.36 12.27
N ALA A 358 -3.04 -3.71 11.11
CA ALA A 358 -3.62 -4.32 9.94
C ALA A 358 -2.56 -5.05 9.14
N THR A 359 -2.87 -6.28 8.75
CA THR A 359 -2.13 -6.96 7.71
C THR A 359 -2.49 -6.32 6.37
N LEU A 360 -1.48 -5.79 5.68
CA LEU A 360 -1.60 -5.27 4.32
C LEU A 360 -1.37 -6.39 3.31
N VAL A 361 -2.34 -6.62 2.44
CA VAL A 361 -2.21 -7.44 1.25
C VAL A 361 -2.25 -6.53 0.02
N ARG A 362 -1.21 -6.61 -0.81
CA ARG A 362 -1.15 -5.87 -2.08
C ARG A 362 -1.66 -6.73 -3.22
N THR A 363 -2.53 -6.16 -4.04
CA THR A 363 -2.99 -6.82 -5.28
C THR A 363 -1.85 -6.97 -6.30
N THR A 364 -0.84 -6.09 -6.24
CA THR A 364 0.35 -6.10 -7.10
C THR A 364 1.65 -5.87 -6.31
N SER A 365 2.77 -6.36 -6.83
CA SER A 365 4.11 -6.14 -6.26
C SER A 365 4.77 -4.86 -6.79
N GLU A 366 3.99 -3.90 -7.30
CA GLU A 366 4.53 -2.72 -7.97
C GLU A 366 5.09 -1.71 -6.95
N SER A 367 6.32 -1.24 -7.17
CA SER A 367 6.93 -0.16 -6.36
C SER A 367 6.66 1.23 -6.92
N TYR A 368 5.94 1.32 -8.05
CA TYR A 368 5.66 2.56 -8.78
C TYR A 368 4.24 2.53 -9.33
N VAL A 369 3.58 3.68 -9.36
CA VAL A 369 2.25 3.86 -9.95
C VAL A 369 2.41 4.60 -11.28
N GLN A 370 1.99 3.97 -12.37
CA GLN A 370 2.05 4.56 -13.72
C GLN A 370 1.15 5.82 -13.82
N PRO A 371 1.44 6.75 -14.75
CA PRO A 371 0.60 7.91 -15.00
C PRO A 371 -0.86 7.52 -15.22
N LYS A 372 -1.80 8.21 -14.56
CA LYS A 372 -3.25 7.97 -14.66
C LYS A 372 -3.70 6.54 -14.32
N SER A 373 -2.85 5.77 -13.64
CA SER A 373 -3.16 4.42 -13.17
C SER A 373 -3.39 4.39 -11.67
N SER A 374 -3.85 3.24 -11.18
CA SER A 374 -4.11 3.03 -9.76
C SER A 374 -3.66 1.65 -9.29
N VAL A 375 -3.29 1.57 -8.02
CA VAL A 375 -2.94 0.32 -7.31
C VAL A 375 -3.90 0.15 -6.14
N THR A 376 -4.47 -1.05 -5.99
CA THR A 376 -5.41 -1.36 -4.91
C THR A 376 -4.71 -2.10 -3.77
N LEU A 377 -4.93 -1.61 -2.55
CA LEU A 377 -4.39 -2.10 -1.29
C LEU A 377 -5.55 -2.60 -0.42
N GLN A 378 -5.38 -3.76 0.22
CA GLN A 378 -6.36 -4.29 1.16
C GLN A 378 -5.75 -4.44 2.54
N TYR A 379 -6.39 -3.80 3.52
CA TYR A 379 -6.00 -3.83 4.93
C TYR A 379 -6.98 -4.70 5.69
N SER A 380 -6.47 -5.56 6.57
CA SER A 380 -7.30 -6.54 7.26
C SER A 380 -6.82 -6.81 8.68
N ALA A 381 -7.75 -6.92 9.62
CA ALA A 381 -7.48 -7.26 11.01
C ALA A 381 -8.70 -7.97 11.62
N LEU A 382 -8.47 -8.73 12.70
CA LEU A 382 -9.51 -9.26 13.56
C LEU A 382 -9.77 -8.23 14.66
N LEU A 383 -11.00 -7.75 14.75
CA LEU A 383 -11.43 -6.91 15.86
C LEU A 383 -11.92 -7.80 17.01
N PRO A 384 -11.54 -7.49 18.27
CA PRO A 384 -12.01 -8.21 19.44
C PRO A 384 -13.54 -8.18 19.57
N GLU A 385 -14.10 -9.16 20.28
CA GLU A 385 -15.53 -9.22 20.59
C GLU A 385 -16.04 -7.92 21.22
N GLY A 386 -17.26 -7.52 20.84
CA GLY A 386 -17.93 -6.33 21.40
C GLY A 386 -17.52 -5.00 20.77
N ILE A 387 -16.52 -4.98 19.89
CA ILE A 387 -16.20 -3.79 19.10
C ILE A 387 -17.13 -3.70 17.89
N ASP A 388 -17.85 -2.58 17.77
CA ASP A 388 -18.63 -2.27 16.57
C ASP A 388 -17.68 -1.81 15.44
N PRO A 389 -17.58 -2.55 14.31
CA PRO A 389 -16.75 -2.14 13.18
C PRO A 389 -17.06 -0.75 12.63
N GLU A 390 -18.30 -0.26 12.72
CA GLU A 390 -18.66 1.09 12.26
C GLU A 390 -18.04 2.21 13.09
N SER A 391 -17.65 1.90 14.33
CA SER A 391 -17.00 2.85 15.24
C SER A 391 -15.49 2.93 15.05
N ALA A 392 -14.91 2.01 14.27
CA ALA A 392 -13.49 1.96 14.02
C ALA A 392 -13.07 2.88 12.86
N ASN A 393 -11.80 3.27 12.86
CA ASN A 393 -11.15 3.98 11.76
C ASN A 393 -9.88 3.23 11.35
N LEU A 394 -9.58 3.17 10.05
CA LEU A 394 -8.28 2.72 9.56
C LEU A 394 -7.35 3.92 9.44
N VAL A 395 -6.26 3.93 10.18
CA VAL A 395 -5.17 4.91 10.03
C VAL A 395 -4.14 4.33 9.07
N VAL A 396 -4.04 4.92 7.88
CA VAL A 396 -3.02 4.58 6.88
C VAL A 396 -1.81 5.46 7.11
N ARG A 397 -0.63 4.85 7.18
CA ARG A 397 0.64 5.54 7.38
C ARG A 397 1.59 5.29 6.23
N ALA A 398 2.47 6.25 5.97
CA ALA A 398 3.52 6.15 4.97
C ALA A 398 4.88 6.11 5.67
N GLN A 399 5.67 5.09 5.34
CA GLN A 399 7.06 4.97 5.70
C GLN A 399 7.93 5.57 4.59
N THR A 400 8.79 6.53 4.95
CA THR A 400 9.78 7.08 4.02
C THR A 400 11.14 6.42 4.29
N GLY A 401 11.58 5.57 3.37
CA GLY A 401 12.99 5.14 3.28
C GLY A 401 13.74 6.10 2.38
N THR A 402 14.86 6.67 2.84
CA THR A 402 15.75 7.43 1.96
C THR A 402 16.28 6.50 0.88
N ALA A 403 15.93 6.77 -0.38
CA ALA A 403 16.43 6.00 -1.52
C ALA A 403 17.97 6.00 -1.50
N SER A 404 18.58 4.82 -1.39
CA SER A 404 20.00 4.65 -1.63
C SER A 404 20.27 4.88 -3.11
N SER A 405 20.73 6.08 -3.46
CA SER A 405 21.35 6.31 -4.75
C SER A 405 22.62 5.46 -4.79
N THR A 406 22.55 4.30 -5.44
CA THR A 406 23.75 3.55 -5.82
C THR A 406 24.48 4.39 -6.85
N SER A 407 25.44 5.19 -6.37
CA SER A 407 26.42 5.83 -7.24
C SER A 407 27.18 4.73 -7.95
N GLY A 408 26.88 4.54 -9.24
CA GLY A 408 27.67 3.68 -10.11
C GLY A 408 29.10 4.23 -10.17
N THR A 409 30.00 3.59 -9.44
CA THR A 409 31.44 3.85 -9.59
C THR A 409 31.86 3.30 -10.95
N SER A 410 31.95 4.20 -11.92
CA SER A 410 32.62 3.99 -13.20
C SER A 410 34.10 3.67 -12.95
N GLY A 411 34.44 2.39 -12.95
CA GLY A 411 35.83 1.92 -12.97
C GLY A 411 36.48 2.25 -14.31
N THR A 412 37.13 3.42 -14.37
CA THR A 412 38.00 3.80 -15.48
C THR A 412 39.30 3.03 -15.39
N SER A 413 39.59 2.24 -16.42
CA SER A 413 40.85 1.57 -16.64
C SER A 413 41.98 2.57 -16.86
N SER A 414 42.98 2.58 -15.98
CA SER A 414 44.28 3.20 -16.26
C SER A 414 45.41 2.25 -15.89
N SER A 415 46.06 1.77 -16.94
CA SER A 415 47.32 1.04 -16.94
C SER A 415 48.47 1.87 -16.36
N SER A 416 49.25 1.28 -15.46
CA SER A 416 50.69 1.54 -15.38
C SER A 416 51.38 0.37 -14.68
N GLY A 417 52.26 -0.33 -15.41
CA GLY A 417 53.06 -1.42 -14.86
C GLY A 417 54.19 -0.93 -13.95
N THR A 418 54.80 -1.85 -13.20
CA THR A 418 56.24 -2.19 -13.27
C THR A 418 56.60 -3.24 -12.19
N THR A 419 56.92 -4.45 -12.68
CA THR A 419 57.89 -5.48 -12.25
C THR A 419 58.08 -5.98 -10.80
N SER A 420 58.20 -7.32 -10.76
CA SER A 420 59.22 -8.18 -10.10
C SER A 420 58.87 -8.85 -8.78
N GLY A 421 59.08 -10.18 -8.72
CA GLY A 421 59.08 -10.95 -7.48
C GLY A 421 58.72 -12.43 -7.60
N THR A 422 59.59 -13.21 -8.25
CA THR A 422 59.59 -14.68 -8.37
C THR A 422 59.61 -15.41 -7.01
N SER A 423 58.80 -16.47 -6.85
CA SER A 423 59.29 -17.77 -6.33
C SER A 423 58.27 -18.92 -6.47
N THR A 424 58.75 -19.91 -7.21
CA THR A 424 58.31 -21.28 -7.44
C THR A 424 58.31 -22.11 -6.14
N SER A 425 57.35 -23.04 -5.96
CA SER A 425 57.62 -24.49 -5.94
C SER A 425 56.48 -25.33 -5.32
N SER A 426 56.04 -26.34 -6.10
CA SER A 426 55.72 -27.74 -5.74
C SER A 426 54.85 -28.05 -4.51
N GLY A 427 53.87 -28.95 -4.54
CA GLY A 427 53.55 -30.04 -5.45
C GLY A 427 52.82 -31.14 -4.66
N THR A 428 51.71 -31.63 -5.22
CA THR A 428 51.19 -33.03 -5.17
C THR A 428 51.43 -33.90 -3.93
N THR A 429 50.37 -34.48 -3.34
CA THR A 429 49.84 -35.85 -3.65
C THR A 429 48.76 -36.27 -2.64
N ALA A 430 47.77 -37.02 -3.15
CA ALA A 430 46.63 -37.63 -2.47
C ALA A 430 46.96 -38.83 -1.56
N SER A 431 46.03 -39.19 -0.66
CA SER A 431 45.61 -40.58 -0.30
C SER A 431 44.64 -40.54 0.89
N THR A 432 43.35 -40.88 0.69
CA THR A 432 42.65 -42.17 0.98
C THR A 432 42.33 -42.48 2.44
N GLY A 433 41.02 -42.65 2.72
CA GLY A 433 40.49 -43.90 3.32
C GLY A 433 39.80 -43.82 4.70
N THR A 434 38.46 -44.05 4.70
CA THR A 434 37.74 -45.08 5.49
C THR A 434 37.72 -44.92 7.04
N SER A 435 36.65 -45.02 7.85
CA SER A 435 35.28 -45.56 7.81
C SER A 435 34.54 -45.25 9.14
N SER A 436 33.21 -45.39 9.12
CA SER A 436 32.28 -45.83 10.19
C SER A 436 32.02 -44.96 11.44
N SER A 437 30.77 -44.54 11.65
CA SER A 437 29.84 -45.16 12.62
C SER A 437 28.48 -44.41 12.75
N THR A 438 27.41 -45.20 12.80
CA THR A 438 26.14 -45.07 13.54
C THR A 438 26.14 -44.02 14.66
N GLY A 439 25.08 -43.26 15.01
CA GLY A 439 23.64 -43.34 14.83
C GLY A 439 22.98 -42.62 16.02
N THR A 440 21.73 -42.16 15.86
CA THR A 440 20.78 -41.66 16.90
C THR A 440 21.08 -40.35 17.64
N GLY A 441 20.42 -39.27 17.21
CA GLY A 441 20.20 -38.04 17.98
C GLY A 441 18.79 -38.01 18.57
N THR A 442 18.70 -37.78 19.88
CA THR A 442 17.45 -37.49 20.60
C THR A 442 17.52 -36.08 21.15
N SER A 443 16.42 -35.36 20.98
CA SER A 443 16.08 -34.01 21.41
C SER A 443 16.13 -33.78 22.91
N THR A 444 16.54 -32.58 23.35
CA THR A 444 15.96 -31.93 24.55
C THR A 444 16.09 -30.41 24.45
N ALA A 445 14.95 -29.74 24.67
CA ALA A 445 14.78 -28.30 24.75
C ALA A 445 15.27 -27.74 26.09
N SER A 446 15.72 -26.48 26.10
CA SER A 446 15.72 -25.68 27.33
C SER A 446 15.58 -24.18 27.05
N THR A 447 14.45 -23.68 27.55
CA THR A 447 14.12 -22.32 27.97
C THR A 447 15.28 -21.62 28.69
N SER A 448 15.49 -20.33 28.42
CA SER A 448 16.13 -19.47 29.42
C SER A 448 15.53 -18.06 29.43
N SER A 449 15.02 -17.76 30.62
CA SER A 449 14.40 -16.55 31.10
C SER A 449 15.42 -15.44 31.37
N SER A 450 14.92 -14.23 31.20
CA SER A 450 15.45 -12.94 31.66
C SER A 450 16.01 -12.95 33.08
N SER A 451 17.20 -12.36 33.26
CA SER A 451 17.55 -11.67 34.49
C SER A 451 18.43 -10.46 34.20
N SER A 452 18.01 -9.33 34.76
CA SER A 452 18.66 -8.02 34.77
C SER A 452 19.85 -8.00 35.73
N THR A 453 20.98 -7.42 35.33
CA THR A 453 21.90 -6.77 36.28
C THR A 453 22.65 -5.63 35.60
N SER A 454 22.59 -4.48 36.25
CA SER A 454 23.27 -3.22 35.95
C SER A 454 24.78 -3.31 36.07
N SER A 455 25.51 -2.76 35.10
CA SER A 455 26.85 -2.22 35.34
C SER A 455 27.14 -1.02 34.43
N THR A 456 27.61 0.03 35.09
CA THR A 456 28.04 1.32 34.54
C THR A 456 29.43 1.19 33.94
N SER A 457 29.61 1.54 32.66
CA SER A 457 30.93 1.94 32.14
C SER A 457 30.84 2.83 30.89
N THR A 458 31.25 4.08 31.09
CA THR A 458 32.02 4.96 30.19
C THR A 458 31.77 4.89 28.68
N THR A 459 31.11 5.95 28.21
CA THR A 459 30.76 6.29 26.83
C THR A 459 31.97 6.62 25.96
N THR A 460 32.24 5.80 24.95
CA THR A 460 32.90 6.23 23.71
C THR A 460 31.89 6.04 22.57
N LYS A 461 31.44 7.18 22.04
CA LYS A 461 30.45 7.32 20.96
C LYS A 461 30.91 6.57 19.71
N ALA A 462 30.26 5.46 19.39
CA ALA A 462 30.22 4.91 18.04
C ALA A 462 28.93 5.40 17.39
N THR A 463 29.06 6.26 16.38
CA THR A 463 27.95 6.76 15.56
C THR A 463 27.44 5.61 14.70
N THR A 464 26.44 4.88 15.18
CA THR A 464 25.59 4.04 14.33
C THR A 464 24.51 4.93 13.76
N SER A 465 24.66 5.31 12.49
CA SER A 465 23.61 5.99 11.72
C SER A 465 22.46 4.99 11.47
N SER A 466 21.56 4.86 12.44
CA SER A 466 20.26 4.24 12.22
C SER A 466 19.49 5.13 11.24
N THR A 467 19.24 4.63 10.04
CA THR A 467 18.23 5.21 9.14
C THR A 467 16.87 5.14 9.86
N VAL A 468 16.39 6.28 10.36
CA VAL A 468 15.06 6.39 10.96
C VAL A 468 14.05 6.31 9.81
N SER A 469 13.38 5.18 9.66
CA SER A 469 12.18 5.08 8.81
C SER A 469 11.10 5.95 9.45
N VAL A 470 10.71 7.00 8.75
CA VAL A 470 9.71 7.96 9.22
C VAL A 470 8.33 7.36 9.01
N ASP A 471 7.61 7.01 10.08
CA ASP A 471 6.23 6.54 10.04
C ASP A 471 5.27 7.71 10.30
N ARG A 472 4.56 8.18 9.27
CA ARG A 472 3.61 9.31 9.39
C ARG A 472 2.20 8.96 8.90
N PRO A 473 1.12 9.39 9.57
CA PRO A 473 -0.22 9.21 9.06
C PRO A 473 -0.43 10.03 7.78
N VAL A 474 -1.10 9.43 6.80
CA VAL A 474 -1.42 10.06 5.52
C VAL A 474 -2.92 10.04 5.21
N MET A 475 -3.68 9.17 5.87
CA MET A 475 -5.14 9.10 5.77
C MET A 475 -5.72 8.46 7.03
N ILE A 476 -6.89 8.93 7.47
CA ILE A 476 -7.74 8.25 8.44
C ILE A 476 -9.03 7.94 7.71
N ALA A 477 -9.33 6.67 7.42
CA ALA A 477 -10.56 6.24 6.79
C ALA A 477 -11.59 5.83 7.85
N SER A 478 -12.75 6.46 7.85
CA SER A 478 -13.87 6.08 8.71
C SER A 478 -14.55 4.85 8.17
N LEU A 479 -14.78 3.85 9.04
CA LEU A 479 -15.52 2.65 8.67
C LEU A 479 -17.04 2.81 8.85
N LYS A 480 -17.52 4.03 9.10
CA LYS A 480 -18.95 4.31 9.13
C LYS A 480 -19.58 3.95 7.78
N GLY A 481 -20.61 3.11 7.80
CA GLY A 481 -21.22 2.56 6.59
C GLY A 481 -20.50 1.32 6.02
N ILE A 482 -19.65 0.67 6.81
CA ILE A 482 -19.06 -0.63 6.48
C ILE A 482 -20.15 -1.65 6.12
N THR A 483 -19.90 -2.44 5.08
CA THR A 483 -20.84 -3.51 4.72
C THR A 483 -20.64 -4.68 5.67
N ARG A 484 -21.61 -4.93 6.55
CA ARG A 484 -21.65 -6.14 7.35
C ARG A 484 -22.11 -7.30 6.47
N GLN A 485 -21.25 -8.30 6.28
CA GLN A 485 -21.67 -9.53 5.66
C GLN A 485 -22.61 -10.25 6.63
N ALA A 486 -23.87 -10.40 6.23
CA ALA A 486 -24.77 -11.39 6.83
C ALA A 486 -24.20 -12.79 6.58
N ASN A 487 -24.68 -13.80 7.33
CA ASN A 487 -24.27 -15.21 7.24
C ASN A 487 -23.79 -15.55 5.82
N THR A 488 -22.52 -15.94 5.70
CA THR A 488 -21.75 -16.05 4.44
C THR A 488 -22.51 -16.84 3.36
N LEU A 489 -23.35 -17.80 3.76
CA LEU A 489 -24.31 -18.52 2.93
C LEU A 489 -25.35 -17.67 2.20
N GLN A 490 -25.91 -16.64 2.82
CA GLN A 490 -26.89 -15.75 2.18
C GLN A 490 -26.26 -14.82 1.14
N THR A 491 -24.98 -14.51 1.32
CA THR A 491 -24.21 -13.69 0.37
C THR A 491 -23.46 -14.51 -0.69
N ALA A 492 -23.43 -15.84 -0.52
CA ALA A 492 -22.75 -16.74 -1.43
C ALA A 492 -23.45 -16.73 -2.79
N LYS A 493 -22.66 -16.66 -3.87
CA LYS A 493 -23.20 -16.72 -5.23
C LYS A 493 -23.69 -18.15 -5.48
N ALA A 494 -24.93 -18.32 -5.92
CA ALA A 494 -25.43 -19.62 -6.37
C ALA A 494 -24.47 -20.20 -7.43
N TYR A 495 -24.04 -21.44 -7.25
CA TYR A 495 -23.06 -22.08 -8.14
C TYR A 495 -23.58 -23.42 -8.65
N THR A 496 -23.43 -23.62 -9.97
CA THR A 496 -23.70 -24.90 -10.62
C THR A 496 -22.40 -25.66 -10.80
N LEU A 497 -22.38 -26.92 -10.36
CA LEU A 497 -21.20 -27.78 -10.51
C LEU A 497 -20.71 -27.84 -11.96
N GLY A 498 -19.39 -27.71 -12.15
CA GLY A 498 -18.75 -27.69 -13.46
C GLY A 498 -18.67 -26.33 -14.15
N GLU A 499 -19.34 -25.28 -13.63
CA GLU A 499 -19.21 -23.92 -14.16
C GLU A 499 -17.92 -23.22 -13.70
N VAL A 500 -17.53 -22.14 -14.37
CA VAL A 500 -16.37 -21.35 -13.92
C VAL A 500 -16.73 -20.59 -12.64
N MET A 501 -15.92 -20.74 -11.60
CA MET A 501 -15.95 -19.94 -10.38
C MET A 501 -15.10 -18.66 -10.59
N PRO A 502 -15.70 -17.49 -10.83
CA PRO A 502 -14.97 -16.24 -11.04
C PRO A 502 -14.30 -15.75 -9.74
N LEU A 503 -12.99 -15.96 -9.62
CA LEU A 503 -12.20 -15.48 -8.49
C LEU A 503 -11.70 -14.06 -8.71
N GLU A 504 -11.64 -13.27 -7.64
CA GLU A 504 -10.95 -11.98 -7.64
C GLU A 504 -9.45 -12.19 -7.93
N ALA A 505 -8.89 -11.36 -8.82
CA ALA A 505 -7.49 -11.50 -9.23
C ALA A 505 -6.54 -11.04 -8.11
N THR A 506 -5.53 -11.85 -7.80
CA THR A 506 -4.46 -11.51 -6.84
C THR A 506 -3.09 -11.77 -7.44
N SER A 507 -2.03 -11.37 -6.74
CA SER A 507 -0.66 -11.73 -7.13
C SER A 507 -0.43 -13.24 -7.18
N SER A 508 -1.20 -14.03 -6.42
CA SER A 508 -1.17 -15.50 -6.41
C SER A 508 -2.01 -16.15 -7.52
N ILE A 509 -2.97 -15.43 -8.10
CA ILE A 509 -3.90 -15.94 -9.13
C ILE A 509 -3.78 -15.12 -10.40
N ALA A 510 -3.07 -15.67 -11.39
CA ALA A 510 -2.96 -15.04 -12.69
C ALA A 510 -4.34 -14.89 -13.35
N SER A 511 -4.60 -13.74 -13.96
CA SER A 511 -5.88 -13.39 -14.62
C SER A 511 -6.34 -14.34 -15.73
N LYS A 512 -5.46 -15.23 -16.22
CA LYS A 512 -5.76 -16.21 -17.27
C LYS A 512 -6.06 -17.61 -16.74
N LEU A 513 -6.05 -17.79 -15.42
CA LEU A 513 -6.39 -19.04 -14.77
C LEU A 513 -7.89 -19.06 -14.47
N THR A 514 -8.59 -20.10 -14.92
CA THR A 514 -9.99 -20.34 -14.55
C THR A 514 -10.08 -21.48 -13.55
N THR A 515 -10.93 -21.30 -12.54
CA THR A 515 -11.16 -22.25 -11.46
C THR A 515 -12.57 -22.82 -11.58
N THR A 516 -12.74 -24.12 -11.40
CA THR A 516 -14.03 -24.82 -11.50
C THR A 516 -14.10 -25.90 -10.44
N LEU A 517 -15.15 -25.92 -9.64
CA LEU A 517 -15.48 -27.07 -8.79
C LEU A 517 -16.17 -28.12 -9.66
N VAL A 518 -15.51 -29.27 -9.83
CA VAL A 518 -15.93 -30.36 -10.72
C VAL A 518 -16.49 -31.56 -9.97
N GLU A 519 -16.16 -31.70 -8.69
CA GLU A 519 -16.66 -32.76 -7.85
C GLU A 519 -16.73 -32.28 -6.39
N LEU A 520 -17.83 -32.60 -5.69
CA LEU A 520 -18.00 -32.39 -4.25
C LEU A 520 -18.87 -33.51 -3.69
N HIS A 521 -18.24 -34.49 -3.05
CA HIS A 521 -18.93 -35.63 -2.45
C HIS A 521 -18.55 -35.80 -0.99
N GLU A 522 -19.44 -36.45 -0.27
CA GLU A 522 -19.19 -36.88 1.08
C GLU A 522 -18.66 -38.33 1.09
N HIS A 523 -17.71 -38.58 1.98
CA HIS A 523 -17.07 -39.87 2.20
C HIS A 523 -17.17 -40.22 3.69
N GLU A 524 -17.19 -41.51 3.98
CA GLU A 524 -17.15 -42.03 5.34
C GLU A 524 -15.76 -42.62 5.62
N SER A 525 -15.25 -42.39 6.83
CA SER A 525 -14.07 -43.07 7.35
C SER A 525 -14.50 -44.16 8.32
N GLU A 526 -14.50 -45.42 7.87
CA GLU A 526 -14.88 -46.58 8.69
C GLU A 526 -13.98 -46.75 9.93
N GLU A 527 -12.74 -46.26 9.88
CA GLU A 527 -11.76 -46.44 10.96
C GLU A 527 -11.95 -45.47 12.13
N PHE A 528 -12.39 -44.24 11.84
CA PHE A 528 -12.49 -43.17 12.85
C PHE A 528 -13.91 -42.65 13.07
N GLY A 529 -14.88 -43.05 12.24
CA GLY A 529 -16.29 -42.67 12.37
C GLY A 529 -16.61 -41.23 11.98
N TYR A 530 -15.64 -40.44 11.53
CA TYR A 530 -15.86 -39.07 11.08
C TYR A 530 -16.20 -39.02 9.58
N ARG A 531 -17.07 -38.06 9.22
CA ARG A 531 -17.46 -37.77 7.84
C ARG A 531 -16.44 -36.85 7.20
N THR A 532 -16.06 -37.14 5.96
CA THR A 532 -15.07 -36.35 5.21
C THR A 532 -15.67 -35.91 3.89
N ALA A 533 -15.76 -34.61 3.63
CA ALA A 533 -16.08 -34.14 2.28
C ALA A 533 -14.82 -34.06 1.42
N ILE A 534 -14.93 -34.47 0.17
CA ILE A 534 -13.88 -34.34 -0.84
C ILE A 534 -14.36 -33.41 -1.95
N ALA A 535 -13.64 -32.30 -2.15
CA ALA A 535 -13.83 -31.41 -3.29
C ALA A 535 -12.70 -31.59 -4.30
N LYS A 536 -13.02 -31.65 -5.59
CA LYS A 536 -12.03 -31.58 -6.68
C LYS A 536 -12.20 -30.28 -7.44
N ILE A 537 -11.12 -29.51 -7.53
CA ILE A 537 -11.06 -28.24 -8.24
C ILE A 537 -10.22 -28.42 -9.50
N LYS A 538 -10.79 -28.09 -10.65
CA LYS A 538 -10.09 -27.96 -11.93
C LYS A 538 -9.56 -26.53 -12.07
N LEU A 539 -8.27 -26.41 -12.36
CA LEU A 539 -7.56 -25.18 -12.68
C LEU A 539 -7.11 -25.23 -14.14
N THR A 540 -7.56 -24.30 -14.98
CA THR A 540 -7.25 -24.29 -16.42
C THR A 540 -6.46 -23.03 -16.78
N ASN A 541 -5.29 -23.22 -17.40
CA ASN A 541 -4.49 -22.12 -17.90
C ASN A 541 -4.91 -21.75 -19.33
N ASN A 542 -5.69 -20.67 -19.46
CA ASN A 542 -6.14 -20.15 -20.75
C ASN A 542 -5.11 -19.19 -21.39
N GLY A 543 -3.92 -19.07 -20.81
CA GLY A 543 -2.82 -18.25 -21.31
C GLY A 543 -1.96 -18.96 -22.35
N THR A 544 -0.98 -18.21 -22.87
CA THR A 544 0.02 -18.68 -23.83
C THR A 544 1.36 -19.04 -23.18
N THR A 545 1.49 -18.80 -21.87
CA THR A 545 2.69 -19.07 -21.07
C THR A 545 2.34 -19.98 -19.90
N ALA A 546 3.31 -20.73 -19.38
CA ALA A 546 3.10 -21.50 -18.16
C ALA A 546 2.76 -20.55 -17.00
N VAL A 547 1.89 -20.99 -16.10
CA VAL A 547 1.46 -20.24 -14.91
C VAL A 547 1.76 -21.09 -13.69
N SER A 548 2.18 -20.48 -12.57
CA SER A 548 2.36 -21.21 -11.31
C SER A 548 1.03 -21.80 -10.84
N LEU A 549 1.07 -23.03 -10.31
CA LEU A 549 -0.09 -23.62 -9.66
C LEU A 549 -0.39 -22.80 -8.39
N PRO A 550 -1.54 -22.10 -8.30
CA PRO A 550 -1.83 -21.26 -7.15
C PRO A 550 -2.01 -22.12 -5.89
N ASP A 551 -1.75 -21.50 -4.75
CA ASP A 551 -2.03 -22.09 -3.45
C ASP A 551 -3.29 -21.43 -2.87
N VAL A 552 -4.44 -21.98 -3.22
CA VAL A 552 -5.73 -21.49 -2.74
C VAL A 552 -6.18 -22.33 -1.54
N GLY A 553 -6.67 -21.66 -0.50
CA GLY A 553 -7.38 -22.29 0.60
C GLY A 553 -8.84 -22.46 0.24
N LEU A 554 -9.46 -23.53 0.74
CA LEU A 554 -10.90 -23.73 0.67
C LEU A 554 -11.47 -23.89 2.07
N GLU A 555 -12.69 -23.44 2.27
CA GLU A 555 -13.40 -23.55 3.54
C GLU A 555 -14.89 -23.74 3.24
N LEU A 556 -15.52 -24.73 3.90
CA LEU A 556 -16.97 -24.96 3.81
C LEU A 556 -17.63 -24.36 5.04
N LEU A 557 -18.60 -23.48 4.82
CA LEU A 557 -19.37 -22.85 5.89
C LEU A 557 -20.80 -23.39 5.86
N ALA A 558 -21.21 -23.94 7.00
CA ALA A 558 -22.55 -24.46 7.24
C ALA A 558 -23.55 -23.35 7.59
N SER A 559 -24.84 -23.66 7.48
CA SER A 559 -25.93 -22.72 7.79
C SER A 559 -25.95 -22.27 9.24
N SER A 560 -25.46 -23.14 10.13
CA SER A 560 -25.21 -22.86 11.55
C SER A 560 -24.11 -21.84 11.81
N GLY A 561 -23.28 -21.51 10.81
CA GLY A 561 -22.08 -20.69 10.94
C GLY A 561 -20.82 -21.49 11.27
N LEU A 562 -20.91 -22.83 11.42
CA LEU A 562 -19.74 -23.68 11.59
C LEU A 562 -18.88 -23.67 10.33
N SER A 563 -17.56 -23.63 10.54
CA SER A 563 -16.58 -23.59 9.47
C SER A 563 -15.73 -24.86 9.44
N TYR A 564 -15.60 -25.46 8.26
CA TYR A 564 -14.79 -26.64 8.01
C TYR A 564 -13.65 -26.26 7.05
N PRO A 565 -12.41 -26.08 7.56
CA PRO A 565 -11.27 -25.76 6.71
C PRO A 565 -10.89 -26.97 5.84
N GLY A 566 -10.60 -26.71 4.57
CA GLY A 566 -10.20 -27.71 3.60
C GLY A 566 -8.68 -27.89 3.56
N THR A 567 -8.23 -29.14 3.69
CA THR A 567 -6.83 -29.50 3.52
C THR A 567 -6.59 -29.98 2.10
N ARG A 568 -5.71 -29.28 1.38
CA ARG A 568 -5.30 -29.65 0.03
C ARG A 568 -4.44 -30.91 0.06
N GLN A 569 -4.72 -31.86 -0.83
CA GLN A 569 -3.88 -33.03 -1.02
C GLN A 569 -2.55 -32.67 -1.71
N THR A 570 -1.47 -33.36 -1.35
CA THR A 570 -0.12 -33.10 -1.85
C THR A 570 -0.05 -33.16 -3.38
N THR A 571 0.52 -32.13 -4.00
CA THR A 571 0.74 -32.07 -5.46
C THR A 571 2.22 -32.00 -5.81
N THR A 572 2.63 -32.74 -6.84
CA THR A 572 3.99 -32.77 -7.37
C THR A 572 4.28 -31.66 -8.40
N ALA A 573 3.24 -31.13 -9.04
CA ALA A 573 3.37 -30.08 -10.05
C ALA A 573 3.42 -28.67 -9.41
N SER A 574 4.33 -27.83 -9.86
CA SER A 574 4.44 -26.42 -9.43
C SER A 574 3.91 -25.42 -10.47
N THR A 575 3.67 -25.86 -11.71
CA THR A 575 3.20 -25.03 -12.82
C THR A 575 2.18 -25.76 -13.70
N ILE A 576 1.31 -24.98 -14.36
CA ILE A 576 0.33 -25.44 -15.35
C ILE A 576 0.74 -24.89 -16.72
N ALA A 577 0.96 -25.79 -17.69
CA ALA A 577 1.33 -25.42 -19.05
C ALA A 577 0.19 -24.67 -19.79
N PRO A 578 0.51 -23.92 -20.86
CA PRO A 578 -0.51 -23.25 -21.68
C PRO A 578 -1.56 -24.22 -22.22
N GLY A 579 -2.84 -23.88 -22.09
CA GLY A 579 -3.96 -24.67 -22.60
C GLY A 579 -4.20 -26.00 -21.88
N THR A 580 -3.50 -26.27 -20.77
CA THR A 580 -3.73 -27.47 -19.97
C THR A 580 -4.55 -27.16 -18.73
N SER A 581 -5.16 -28.22 -18.18
CA SER A 581 -5.86 -28.16 -16.91
C SER A 581 -5.20 -29.08 -15.90
N TYR A 582 -5.33 -28.75 -14.62
CA TYR A 582 -4.83 -29.52 -13.50
C TYR A 582 -5.92 -29.68 -12.45
N VAL A 583 -6.06 -30.86 -11.85
CA VAL A 583 -7.06 -31.13 -10.80
C VAL A 583 -6.37 -31.24 -9.45
N VAL A 584 -6.92 -30.53 -8.47
CA VAL A 584 -6.48 -30.59 -7.07
C VAL A 584 -7.65 -31.06 -6.20
N SER A 585 -7.34 -31.90 -5.21
CA SER A 585 -8.34 -32.40 -4.27
C SER A 585 -8.18 -31.74 -2.91
N TYR A 586 -9.28 -31.44 -2.25
CA TYR A 586 -9.35 -30.93 -0.89
C TYR A 586 -10.21 -31.86 -0.04
N SER A 587 -9.78 -32.11 1.19
CA SER A 587 -10.54 -32.87 2.19
C SER A 587 -10.99 -31.95 3.32
N PHE A 588 -12.25 -32.06 3.72
CA PHE A 588 -12.84 -31.32 4.85
C PHE A 588 -13.30 -32.32 5.89
N LEU A 589 -12.85 -32.17 7.14
CA LEU A 589 -13.35 -32.96 8.25
C LEU A 589 -14.69 -32.36 8.71
N LEU A 590 -15.77 -33.11 8.59
CA LEU A 590 -17.10 -32.66 8.95
C LEU A 590 -17.48 -33.16 10.34
N ALA A 591 -18.31 -32.39 11.05
CA ALA A 591 -18.98 -32.87 12.26
C ALA A 591 -20.05 -33.91 11.90
N ASP A 592 -20.40 -34.79 12.86
CA ASP A 592 -21.33 -35.91 12.61
C ASP A 592 -22.70 -35.43 12.09
N ASP A 593 -23.16 -34.28 12.59
CA ASP A 593 -24.43 -33.63 12.24
C ASP A 593 -24.35 -32.76 10.97
N ALA A 594 -23.15 -32.49 10.45
CA ALA A 594 -22.93 -31.51 9.40
C ALA A 594 -23.71 -31.87 8.12
N GLY A 595 -23.73 -33.13 7.69
CA GLY A 595 -24.29 -33.54 6.40
C GLY A 595 -25.80 -33.81 6.37
N GLU A 596 -26.57 -33.21 7.28
CA GLU A 596 -28.02 -33.04 7.10
C GLU A 596 -28.36 -31.79 6.28
N GLU A 597 -27.39 -30.90 6.05
CA GLU A 597 -27.60 -29.66 5.30
C GLU A 597 -27.70 -29.89 3.78
N GLU A 598 -28.62 -29.17 3.12
CA GLU A 598 -28.78 -29.24 1.67
C GLU A 598 -27.71 -28.43 0.92
N THR A 599 -27.17 -27.35 1.53
CA THR A 599 -26.21 -26.45 0.88
C THR A 599 -25.21 -25.85 1.86
N TYR A 600 -23.97 -25.65 1.41
CA TYR A 600 -22.88 -24.97 2.11
C TYR A 600 -22.42 -23.73 1.33
N ALA A 601 -21.74 -22.81 2.00
CA ALA A 601 -20.94 -21.81 1.32
C ALA A 601 -19.49 -22.31 1.20
N LEU A 602 -19.02 -22.55 -0.03
CA LEU A 602 -17.62 -22.76 -0.34
C LEU A 602 -16.93 -21.41 -0.48
N GLN A 603 -16.10 -21.07 0.49
CA GLN A 603 -15.23 -19.91 0.47
C GLN A 603 -13.86 -20.29 -0.09
N VAL A 604 -13.41 -19.54 -1.09
CA VAL A 604 -12.07 -19.69 -1.70
C VAL A 604 -11.21 -18.56 -1.17
N THR A 605 -10.03 -18.89 -0.62
CA THR A 605 -9.12 -17.93 0.02
C THR A 605 -7.71 -17.99 -0.56
N ASP A 606 -6.96 -16.89 -0.48
CA ASP A 606 -5.53 -16.90 -0.81
C ASP A 606 -4.73 -17.45 0.38
N ALA A 607 -4.17 -18.66 0.26
CA ALA A 607 -3.46 -19.31 1.36
C ALA A 607 -2.13 -18.63 1.70
N LYS A 608 -1.61 -17.76 0.81
CA LYS A 608 -0.39 -16.99 1.03
C LYS A 608 -0.65 -15.61 1.64
N ALA A 609 -1.91 -15.19 1.76
CA ALA A 609 -2.24 -13.98 2.49
C ALA A 609 -1.80 -14.16 3.96
N ALA A 610 -1.05 -13.19 4.49
CA ALA A 610 -0.52 -13.28 5.84
C ALA A 610 -1.67 -13.30 6.85
N ALA A 611 -1.57 -14.19 7.84
CA ALA A 611 -2.49 -14.19 8.99
C ALA A 611 -2.56 -12.77 9.63
N PRO A 612 -3.72 -12.36 10.18
CA PRO A 612 -4.96 -13.13 10.32
C PRO A 612 -5.87 -13.16 9.07
N ALA A 613 -5.46 -12.51 7.98
CA ALA A 613 -6.31 -12.24 6.86
C ALA A 613 -6.33 -13.38 5.84
N LYS A 614 -7.27 -14.32 5.97
CA LYS A 614 -7.67 -15.17 4.84
C LYS A 614 -8.35 -14.28 3.79
N LEU A 615 -7.58 -13.77 2.82
CA LEU A 615 -8.15 -12.98 1.73
C LEU A 615 -9.17 -13.82 0.97
N THR A 616 -10.45 -13.44 1.01
CA THR A 616 -11.51 -14.15 0.29
C THR A 616 -11.49 -13.77 -1.18
N LEU A 617 -11.31 -14.77 -2.03
CA LEU A 617 -11.28 -14.67 -3.48
C LEU A 617 -12.66 -14.87 -4.11
N GLY A 618 -13.56 -15.52 -3.38
CA GLY A 618 -14.96 -15.73 -3.78
C GLY A 618 -15.68 -16.66 -2.81
N THR A 619 -17.00 -16.56 -2.76
CA THR A 619 -17.87 -17.40 -1.92
C THR A 619 -19.05 -17.91 -2.76
N TYR A 620 -19.27 -19.22 -2.73
CA TYR A 620 -20.19 -19.92 -3.62
C TYR A 620 -21.11 -20.85 -2.86
N GLN A 621 -22.40 -20.83 -3.14
CA GLN A 621 -23.35 -21.78 -2.57
C GLN A 621 -23.23 -23.10 -3.34
N VAL A 622 -22.83 -24.16 -2.65
CA VAL A 622 -22.57 -25.50 -3.19
C VAL A 622 -23.39 -26.54 -2.44
N ALA A 623 -23.58 -27.72 -3.04
CA ALA A 623 -24.26 -28.86 -2.42
C ALA A 623 -23.47 -30.13 -2.68
N PHE A 624 -23.54 -31.09 -1.74
CA PHE A 624 -22.99 -32.42 -1.98
C PHE A 624 -23.73 -33.12 -3.12
N GLN A 625 -22.97 -33.71 -4.02
CA GLN A 625 -23.51 -34.60 -5.04
C GLN A 625 -24.05 -35.86 -4.37
N LYS A 626 -25.23 -36.30 -4.83
CA LYS A 626 -25.84 -37.54 -4.35
C LYS A 626 -25.33 -38.71 -5.17
N ASP A 627 -24.93 -39.79 -4.48
CA ASP A 627 -24.54 -41.02 -5.13
C ASP A 627 -25.75 -41.85 -5.55
N ASP A 628 -25.77 -42.28 -6.81
CA ASP A 628 -26.73 -43.26 -7.32
C ASP A 628 -26.02 -44.61 -7.53
N THR A 629 -26.09 -45.46 -6.52
CA THR A 629 -25.52 -46.82 -6.55
C THR A 629 -26.19 -47.74 -7.58
N SER A 630 -27.28 -47.31 -8.21
CA SER A 630 -27.94 -48.05 -9.28
C SER A 630 -27.41 -47.71 -10.68
N SER A 631 -26.69 -46.59 -10.85
CA SER A 631 -26.15 -46.15 -12.14
C SER A 631 -25.17 -47.15 -12.77
N ASP A 632 -25.27 -47.35 -14.09
CA ASP A 632 -24.35 -48.21 -14.86
C ASP A 632 -22.98 -47.54 -15.09
N LYS A 633 -22.91 -46.22 -14.90
CA LYS A 633 -21.71 -45.41 -15.09
C LYS A 633 -21.42 -44.60 -13.83
N ILE A 634 -20.17 -44.63 -13.40
CA ILE A 634 -19.71 -43.98 -12.18
C ILE A 634 -18.66 -42.94 -12.55
N SER A 635 -18.80 -41.74 -12.02
CA SER A 635 -17.83 -40.66 -12.22
C SER A 635 -16.75 -40.71 -11.15
N PHE A 636 -15.51 -40.82 -11.59
CA PHE A 636 -14.27 -40.62 -10.83
C PHE A 636 -13.50 -39.51 -11.54
N TYR A 637 -13.96 -38.25 -11.47
CA TYR A 637 -13.51 -37.20 -12.38
C TYR A 637 -11.98 -37.11 -12.45
N PRO A 638 -11.34 -37.20 -13.64
CA PRO A 638 -11.92 -37.04 -14.98
C PRO A 638 -12.33 -38.35 -15.69
N PHE A 639 -12.37 -39.48 -14.98
CA PHE A 639 -12.75 -40.77 -15.54
C PHE A 639 -14.23 -41.08 -15.32
N GLU A 640 -14.84 -41.74 -16.28
CA GLU A 640 -16.14 -42.39 -16.18
C GLU A 640 -15.92 -43.90 -16.32
N VAL A 641 -16.42 -44.67 -15.36
CA VAL A 641 -16.26 -46.13 -15.31
C VAL A 641 -17.62 -46.78 -15.48
N GLY A 642 -17.78 -47.54 -16.56
CA GLY A 642 -18.92 -48.41 -16.81
C GLY A 642 -18.64 -49.85 -16.38
N PHE A 643 -19.63 -50.50 -15.75
CA PHE A 643 -19.58 -51.91 -15.36
C PHE A 643 -20.40 -52.76 -16.33
N ASP A 644 -19.83 -53.07 -17.49
CA ASP A 644 -20.57 -53.68 -18.62
C ASP A 644 -21.07 -55.10 -18.31
N TRP A 645 -20.26 -55.87 -17.57
CA TRP A 645 -20.58 -57.23 -17.16
C TRP A 645 -19.73 -57.62 -15.96
N TYR A 646 -20.28 -58.44 -15.06
CA TYR A 646 -19.52 -59.03 -13.97
C TYR A 646 -20.09 -60.40 -13.58
N THR A 647 -19.23 -61.27 -13.07
CA THR A 647 -19.61 -62.53 -12.43
C THR A 647 -18.60 -62.87 -11.34
N GLY A 648 -19.11 -63.29 -10.18
CA GLY A 648 -18.30 -63.71 -9.06
C GLY A 648 -18.50 -65.19 -8.73
N GLY A 649 -17.48 -65.82 -8.15
CA GLY A 649 -17.58 -67.21 -7.71
C GLY A 649 -16.49 -67.62 -6.75
N TRP A 650 -16.81 -68.58 -5.88
CA TRP A 650 -15.87 -69.18 -4.96
C TRP A 650 -14.90 -70.12 -5.69
N LEU A 651 -13.62 -70.02 -5.36
CA LEU A 651 -12.56 -70.90 -5.83
C LEU A 651 -11.83 -71.48 -4.62
N TYR A 652 -11.85 -72.81 -4.53
CA TYR A 652 -11.10 -73.57 -3.52
C TYR A 652 -9.82 -74.12 -4.15
N SER A 653 -8.67 -73.80 -3.57
CA SER A 653 -7.37 -74.30 -4.02
C SER A 653 -6.43 -74.50 -2.85
N SER A 654 -5.81 -75.69 -2.78
CA SER A 654 -4.74 -76.01 -1.81
C SER A 654 -5.08 -75.80 -0.32
N GLY A 655 -6.36 -75.90 0.06
CA GLY A 655 -6.80 -75.71 1.46
C GLY A 655 -7.38 -74.34 1.76
N ASP A 656 -7.22 -73.37 0.85
CA ASP A 656 -7.69 -72.01 1.05
C ASP A 656 -8.87 -71.69 0.12
N TYR A 657 -9.77 -70.82 0.61
CA TYR A 657 -10.87 -70.28 -0.16
C TYR A 657 -10.54 -68.87 -0.65
N SER A 658 -10.85 -68.64 -1.92
CA SER A 658 -10.77 -67.33 -2.55
C SER A 658 -12.07 -67.03 -3.26
N TYR A 659 -12.39 -65.74 -3.40
CA TYR A 659 -13.50 -65.31 -4.25
C TYR A 659 -12.91 -64.66 -5.50
N VAL A 660 -13.37 -65.07 -6.68
CA VAL A 660 -12.90 -64.52 -7.95
C VAL A 660 -14.02 -63.72 -8.58
N LEU A 661 -13.75 -62.43 -8.81
CA LEU A 661 -14.61 -61.53 -9.56
C LEU A 661 -14.01 -61.33 -10.95
N ASN A 662 -14.74 -61.79 -11.97
CA ASN A 662 -14.45 -61.45 -13.35
C ASN A 662 -15.36 -60.31 -13.76
N MET A 663 -14.82 -59.25 -14.33
CA MET A 663 -15.59 -58.10 -14.77
C MET A 663 -15.11 -57.57 -16.11
N SER A 664 -15.98 -56.89 -16.84
CA SER A 664 -15.64 -56.07 -18.00
C SER A 664 -15.92 -54.62 -17.64
N LEU A 665 -14.90 -53.77 -17.73
CA LEU A 665 -15.00 -52.36 -17.46
C LEU A 665 -14.87 -51.56 -18.76
N THR A 666 -15.59 -50.44 -18.84
CA THR A 666 -15.32 -49.38 -19.80
C THR A 666 -14.82 -48.16 -19.03
N VAL A 667 -13.55 -47.77 -19.24
CA VAL A 667 -12.94 -46.61 -18.58
C VAL A 667 -12.73 -45.53 -19.63
N GLU A 668 -13.51 -44.45 -19.54
CA GLU A 668 -13.42 -43.31 -20.45
C GLU A 668 -12.88 -42.08 -19.72
N ARG A 669 -11.92 -41.37 -20.31
CA ARG A 669 -11.42 -40.10 -19.75
C ARG A 669 -12.16 -38.95 -20.43
N LYS A 670 -13.04 -38.27 -19.69
CA LYS A 670 -13.90 -37.20 -20.21
C LYS A 670 -13.14 -35.91 -20.51
N ASP A 671 -12.17 -35.57 -19.65
CA ASP A 671 -11.36 -34.36 -19.80
C ASP A 671 -9.87 -34.66 -19.87
N ASN A 672 -9.16 -33.93 -20.73
CA ASN A 672 -7.70 -33.96 -20.78
C ASN A 672 -7.09 -33.06 -19.69
N VAL A 673 -7.21 -33.48 -18.44
CA VAL A 673 -6.69 -32.77 -17.26
C VAL A 673 -5.56 -33.56 -16.61
N ILE A 674 -4.49 -32.88 -16.21
CA ILE A 674 -3.41 -33.48 -15.45
C ILE A 674 -3.93 -33.79 -14.04
N ILE A 675 -3.67 -34.99 -13.57
CA ILE A 675 -4.01 -35.51 -12.24
C ILE A 675 -2.73 -35.98 -11.55
N ASP A 676 -2.67 -35.89 -10.22
CA ASP A 676 -1.51 -36.32 -9.43
C ASP A 676 -1.50 -37.84 -9.20
N SER A 677 -0.33 -38.37 -8.80
CA SER A 677 -0.18 -39.70 -8.21
C SER A 677 -1.08 -39.95 -7.00
N GLY A 678 -1.45 -38.91 -6.23
CA GLY A 678 -2.44 -38.97 -5.14
C GLY A 678 -3.91 -38.94 -5.59
N PHE A 679 -4.18 -39.15 -6.89
CA PHE A 679 -5.54 -39.20 -7.42
C PHE A 679 -6.37 -40.35 -6.82
N SER A 680 -7.69 -40.20 -6.86
CA SER A 680 -8.64 -41.19 -6.38
C SER A 680 -8.37 -42.60 -6.91
N GLY A 681 -8.47 -43.59 -6.02
CA GLY A 681 -8.47 -45.00 -6.34
C GLY A 681 -9.88 -45.58 -6.38
N ILE A 682 -9.96 -46.87 -6.73
CA ILE A 682 -11.16 -47.68 -6.56
C ILE A 682 -10.84 -48.84 -5.64
N GLU A 683 -11.71 -49.14 -4.68
CA GLU A 683 -11.61 -50.30 -3.80
C GLU A 683 -12.81 -51.20 -4.03
N PHE A 684 -12.55 -52.48 -4.23
CA PHE A 684 -13.55 -53.53 -4.24
C PHE A 684 -13.49 -54.22 -2.88
N ALA A 685 -14.59 -54.23 -2.15
CA ALA A 685 -14.72 -54.95 -0.89
C ALA A 685 -15.72 -56.09 -1.07
N LEU A 686 -15.30 -57.31 -0.75
CA LEU A 686 -16.19 -58.46 -0.66
C LEU A 686 -16.90 -58.39 0.69
N VAL A 687 -18.22 -58.31 0.67
CA VAL A 687 -19.06 -58.12 1.86
C VAL A 687 -20.02 -59.30 2.02
N ASP A 688 -20.15 -59.81 3.24
CA ASP A 688 -21.10 -60.89 3.56
C ASP A 688 -22.53 -60.38 3.77
N SER A 689 -23.46 -61.31 4.01
CA SER A 689 -24.89 -61.02 4.19
C SER A 689 -25.18 -60.13 5.40
N THR A 690 -24.25 -60.03 6.35
CA THR A 690 -24.36 -59.22 7.56
C THR A 690 -23.74 -57.82 7.40
N GLY A 691 -23.16 -57.53 6.24
CA GLY A 691 -22.49 -56.25 5.97
C GLY A 691 -21.01 -56.24 6.40
N ARG A 692 -20.44 -57.37 6.83
CA ARG A 692 -19.03 -57.44 7.23
C ARG A 692 -18.13 -57.61 6.00
N VAL A 693 -17.09 -56.80 5.93
CA VAL A 693 -16.04 -56.90 4.90
C VAL A 693 -15.18 -58.14 5.17
N LEU A 694 -15.08 -59.02 4.17
CA LEU A 694 -14.28 -60.24 4.22
C LEU A 694 -12.87 -60.04 3.66
N SER A 695 -12.74 -59.27 2.59
CA SER A 695 -11.47 -59.02 1.88
C SER A 695 -11.62 -57.81 0.96
N THR A 696 -10.53 -57.11 0.66
CA THR A 696 -10.53 -55.94 -0.23
C THR A 696 -9.47 -56.05 -1.32
N SER A 697 -9.68 -55.35 -2.43
CA SER A 697 -8.71 -55.22 -3.52
C SER A 697 -8.81 -53.83 -4.12
N THR A 698 -7.66 -53.18 -4.37
CA THR A 698 -7.61 -51.81 -4.87
C THR A 698 -7.15 -51.75 -6.33
N GLY A 699 -7.73 -50.81 -7.07
CA GLY A 699 -7.34 -50.44 -8.42
C GLY A 699 -7.00 -48.96 -8.49
N THR A 700 -6.18 -48.59 -9.47
CA THR A 700 -5.77 -47.20 -9.71
C THR A 700 -6.09 -46.80 -11.15
N PHE A 701 -6.25 -45.51 -11.43
CA PHE A 701 -6.42 -45.01 -12.81
C PHE A 701 -5.10 -44.59 -13.47
N MET A 702 -3.99 -44.70 -12.75
CA MET A 702 -2.67 -44.26 -13.15
C MET A 702 -1.61 -45.33 -12.87
N GLY A 703 -0.42 -45.16 -13.45
CA GLY A 703 0.71 -46.08 -13.25
C GLY A 703 0.62 -47.37 -14.06
N THR A 704 1.49 -48.32 -13.74
CA THR A 704 1.66 -49.59 -14.47
C THR A 704 0.52 -50.58 -14.25
N GLN A 705 -0.22 -50.45 -13.14
CA GLN A 705 -1.34 -51.31 -12.76
C GLN A 705 -2.69 -50.60 -12.94
N LYS A 706 -2.74 -49.60 -13.83
CA LYS A 706 -3.98 -48.85 -14.07
C LYS A 706 -5.10 -49.74 -14.60
N LEU A 707 -6.31 -49.47 -14.13
CA LEU A 707 -7.53 -49.99 -14.71
C LEU A 707 -7.71 -49.36 -16.10
N ASN A 708 -7.91 -50.23 -17.09
CA ASN A 708 -8.18 -49.85 -18.48
C ASN A 708 -9.50 -50.49 -18.93
N SER A 709 -10.07 -50.04 -20.04
CA SER A 709 -11.21 -50.74 -20.63
C SER A 709 -10.85 -52.19 -20.99
N GLY A 710 -11.75 -53.12 -20.69
CA GLY A 710 -11.59 -54.54 -20.98
C GLY A 710 -11.91 -55.46 -19.80
N LYS A 711 -11.48 -56.72 -19.92
CA LYS A 711 -11.73 -57.77 -18.92
C LYS A 711 -10.69 -57.70 -17.81
N HIS A 712 -11.18 -57.71 -16.58
CA HIS A 712 -10.38 -57.76 -15.35
C HIS A 712 -10.77 -58.98 -14.52
N LYS A 713 -9.79 -59.50 -13.78
CA LYS A 713 -9.98 -60.58 -12.81
C LYS A 713 -9.40 -60.12 -11.47
N ILE A 714 -10.26 -59.98 -10.48
CA ILE A 714 -9.90 -59.67 -9.10
C ILE A 714 -10.05 -60.95 -8.29
N THR A 715 -9.03 -61.28 -7.50
CA THR A 715 -9.06 -62.43 -6.58
C THR A 715 -8.98 -61.90 -5.16
N PHE A 716 -10.01 -62.17 -4.38
CA PHE A 716 -10.05 -61.91 -2.94
C PHE A 716 -9.50 -63.13 -2.23
N THR A 717 -8.42 -62.95 -1.48
CA THR A 717 -7.75 -63.99 -0.71
C THR A 717 -8.02 -63.85 0.79
N ASP A 718 -7.49 -64.78 1.58
CA ASP A 718 -7.51 -64.75 3.05
C ASP A 718 -8.92 -64.84 3.66
N ILE A 719 -9.83 -65.54 2.96
CA ILE A 719 -11.20 -65.77 3.40
C ILE A 719 -11.28 -67.10 4.16
N GLN A 720 -11.78 -67.06 5.40
CA GLN A 720 -11.92 -68.26 6.22
C GLN A 720 -13.13 -69.10 5.77
N SER A 721 -13.04 -70.42 5.93
CA SER A 721 -14.11 -71.34 5.49
C SER A 721 -15.47 -71.09 6.15
N GLU A 722 -15.46 -70.56 7.37
CA GLU A 722 -16.65 -70.16 8.12
C GLU A 722 -17.30 -68.85 7.65
N GLN A 723 -16.61 -68.08 6.79
CA GLN A 723 -17.12 -66.85 6.21
C GLN A 723 -17.78 -67.07 4.83
N ILE A 724 -17.84 -68.31 4.36
CA ILE A 724 -18.44 -68.67 3.07
C ILE A 724 -19.93 -68.82 3.26
N GLU A 725 -20.67 -67.79 2.85
CA GLU A 725 -22.12 -67.77 2.93
C GLU A 725 -22.76 -67.49 1.57
N SER A 726 -24.05 -67.82 1.45
CA SER A 726 -24.87 -67.37 0.32
C SER A 726 -25.23 -65.90 0.50
N GLY A 727 -25.16 -65.12 -0.59
CA GLY A 727 -25.55 -63.71 -0.58
C GLY A 727 -24.40 -62.73 -0.32
N THR A 728 -23.16 -63.11 -0.64
CA THR A 728 -22.06 -62.15 -0.70
C THR A 728 -22.30 -61.13 -1.82
N SER A 729 -21.85 -59.90 -1.60
CA SER A 729 -21.88 -58.83 -2.59
C SER A 729 -20.52 -58.14 -2.64
N ILE A 730 -20.26 -57.43 -3.72
CA ILE A 730 -19.05 -56.61 -3.84
C ILE A 730 -19.46 -55.15 -3.79
N HIS A 731 -19.01 -54.48 -2.73
CA HIS A 731 -19.13 -53.05 -2.60
C HIS A 731 -17.94 -52.40 -3.31
N VAL A 732 -18.23 -51.43 -4.17
CA VAL A 732 -17.22 -50.68 -4.90
C VAL A 732 -17.17 -49.28 -4.31
N TYR A 733 -16.00 -48.87 -3.86
CA TYR A 733 -15.75 -47.57 -3.25
C TYR A 733 -14.81 -46.74 -4.11
N GLU A 734 -15.04 -45.43 -4.16
CA GLU A 734 -13.95 -44.48 -4.43
C GLU A 734 -13.14 -44.29 -3.16
N THR A 735 -11.82 -44.33 -3.29
CA THR A 735 -10.89 -44.10 -2.18
C THR A 735 -10.04 -42.88 -2.44
N VAL A 736 -9.93 -42.01 -1.45
CA VAL A 736 -9.07 -40.82 -1.48
C VAL A 736 -8.21 -40.82 -0.23
N THR A 737 -6.89 -40.81 -0.41
CA THR A 737 -5.96 -40.66 0.71
C THR A 737 -6.03 -39.24 1.22
N THR A 738 -6.24 -39.06 2.51
CA THR A 738 -6.22 -37.77 3.20
C THR A 738 -5.19 -37.79 4.34
N PRO A 739 -4.80 -36.65 4.91
CA PRO A 739 -3.92 -36.60 6.08
C PRO A 739 -4.41 -37.43 7.27
N GLU A 740 -5.74 -37.57 7.43
CA GLU A 740 -6.38 -38.28 8.54
C GLU A 740 -6.65 -39.76 8.22
N GLY A 741 -6.30 -40.23 7.02
CA GLY A 741 -6.55 -41.61 6.58
C GLY A 741 -7.26 -41.70 5.23
N THR A 742 -7.67 -42.91 4.85
CA THR A 742 -8.37 -43.14 3.57
C THR A 742 -9.86 -42.87 3.73
N ALA A 743 -10.38 -41.91 2.96
CA ALA A 743 -11.81 -41.60 2.90
C ALA A 743 -12.48 -42.47 1.81
N LYS A 744 -13.58 -43.15 2.14
CA LYS A 744 -14.29 -44.06 1.23
C LYS A 744 -15.67 -43.52 0.86
N ARG A 745 -16.02 -43.55 -0.43
CA ARG A 745 -17.37 -43.26 -0.94
C ARG A 745 -17.93 -44.49 -1.63
N LEU A 746 -19.04 -45.04 -1.15
CA LEU A 746 -19.68 -46.19 -1.79
C LEU A 746 -20.33 -45.75 -3.11
N VAL A 747 -19.86 -46.30 -4.23
CA VAL A 747 -20.32 -45.90 -5.57
C VAL A 747 -21.14 -46.97 -6.28
N LYS A 748 -20.99 -48.25 -5.93
CA LYS A 748 -21.74 -49.36 -6.55
C LYS A 748 -21.81 -50.57 -5.64
N ILE A 749 -22.90 -51.32 -5.76
CA ILE A 749 -23.01 -52.67 -5.19
C ILE A 749 -23.23 -53.66 -6.34
N LEU A 750 -22.33 -54.64 -6.46
CA LEU A 750 -22.43 -55.75 -7.40
C LEU A 750 -22.96 -56.97 -6.65
N LYS A 751 -24.09 -57.52 -7.10
CA LYS A 751 -24.76 -58.68 -6.48
C LYS A 751 -24.75 -59.89 -7.38
#